data_AF-A0A7M3WBY0-F1
#
_entry.id   AF-A0A7M3WBY0-F1
#
_cell.length_a   1.000
_cell.length_b   1.000
_cell.length_c   1.000
_cell.angle_alpha   90.00
_cell.angle_beta   90.00
_cell.angle_gamma   90.00
#
_symmetry.space_group_name_H-M   'P 1'
#
loop_
_entity.id
_entity.type
_entity.pdbx_description
1 polymer ?
#
loop_
_entity_poly.entity_id
_entity_poly.type
_entity_poly.pdbx_seq_one_letter_code
_entity_poly.pdbx_strand_id
1 'polypeptide(L)'
;MNSIRVKMAASEQKVDLGDKNPLIGLDVERLEREMVAYHQWLDERADDAYRIAELARQQGLDHKDRVEIPRASDLAGRTEKLLIEHLDGYEVADDIRALLEEHDRETTSIIIAQSVSRGFRESGYDLEKSIDVGLRVGLAVLTEAVLVAPLEGISEVRLLNNIDGSQFVSVHFAGPIRAAGGTAQALAVLIADMIRRELNIGHYQPTDPEVERVKEEFGLYRGNLQYRPSPEEIDEIVRACPVMINGESTERIECAGYGNVRNIDEARIRGGVLLVIGEGMCLKAPKIQKHTERLSVPGWDFIAKFAARGKETEDGGEASFKTQQIPPITKFMKDIIAGRPVFGGPLEPGGFRLRYGRARPSGLAAASTNTASMLALDDFITIGTQMKIERPGKACAITPCDEAEGPWVVLNDGRFLRVDEPAAYVSIRTDVKQVWDNGELVIGYGEFMENNKRLVPAGYTMDWWASDMLDSLATEEEVAAFLQHLGQPRSAWPAGCPGLPSEEAEDPHAQFWVRCDWHEQLRQCDLTWAQALACSRTYATSLPPPHNPWFKDLPIEWLPSFLSELESGTIEPFTAQQDSPQGARPLPSDRQLRLSGGAIGWRSGMMDELEPESLPPLESATYPGPQVDFEDPVMSETLPEGWALHQHGLVKGAMMLLGLPHFHEGDDIVVTA
;
A
#
# COMPACT_ATOMS: atom_id res chain seq x y z
N MET A 1 -29.73 38.34 -0.03
CA MET A 1 -28.87 39.55 -0.03
C MET A 1 -28.21 39.68 1.33
N ASN A 2 -27.05 39.05 1.50
CA ASN A 2 -26.04 39.41 2.48
C ASN A 2 -24.73 38.86 1.91
N SER A 3 -23.83 39.77 1.55
CA SER A 3 -22.57 39.45 0.90
C SER A 3 -21.67 38.71 1.88
N ILE A 4 -21.50 37.40 1.67
CA ILE A 4 -20.29 36.72 2.14
C ILE A 4 -19.20 37.15 1.17
N ARG A 5 -18.65 38.35 1.43
CA ARG A 5 -17.30 38.69 0.98
C ARG A 5 -16.41 37.68 1.68
N VAL A 6 -16.06 36.61 0.97
CA VAL A 6 -14.87 35.82 1.28
C VAL A 6 -13.73 36.84 1.29
N LYS A 7 -13.32 37.28 2.49
CA LYS A 7 -12.02 37.90 2.66
C LYS A 7 -11.02 36.77 2.45
N MET A 8 -10.72 36.47 1.18
CA MET A 8 -9.36 36.06 0.84
C MET A 8 -8.52 37.31 1.11
N ALA A 9 -8.10 37.45 2.37
CA ALA A 9 -6.86 38.15 2.60
C ALA A 9 -5.86 37.41 1.72
N ALA A 10 -5.31 38.12 0.74
CA ALA A 10 -4.06 37.73 0.13
C ALA A 10 -3.02 37.70 1.27
N SER A 11 -2.99 36.61 2.04
CA SER A 11 -1.74 36.21 2.65
C SER A 11 -0.92 35.68 1.49
N GLU A 12 -0.16 36.59 0.87
CA GLU A 12 1.12 36.25 0.25
C GLU A 12 2.10 35.72 1.32
N GLN A 13 1.66 34.79 2.17
CA GLN A 13 2.57 33.79 2.69
C GLN A 13 2.83 32.89 1.49
N LYS A 14 3.82 33.28 0.67
CA LYS A 14 4.57 32.33 -0.13
C LYS A 14 4.95 31.22 0.84
N VAL A 15 4.23 30.11 0.79
CA VAL A 15 4.70 28.88 1.40
C VAL A 15 6.10 28.70 0.84
N ASP A 16 7.10 28.71 1.71
CA ASP A 16 8.47 28.45 1.30
C ASP A 16 8.52 26.96 0.92
N LEU A 17 8.25 26.69 -0.36
CA LEU A 17 8.17 25.34 -0.93
C LEU A 17 9.56 24.69 -1.06
N GLY A 18 10.62 25.35 -0.56
CA GLY A 18 12.00 24.93 -0.71
C GLY A 18 12.45 24.91 -2.18
N ASP A 19 13.56 24.21 -2.44
CA ASP A 19 14.18 24.13 -3.77
C ASP A 19 13.32 23.36 -4.81
N LYS A 20 12.20 22.73 -4.42
CA LYS A 20 11.31 21.97 -5.31
C LYS A 20 9.87 22.44 -5.14
N ASN A 21 9.41 23.30 -6.04
CA ASN A 21 8.05 23.81 -6.03
C ASN A 21 7.09 22.83 -6.78
N PRO A 22 6.18 22.13 -6.07
CA PRO A 22 5.26 21.16 -6.68
C PRO A 22 4.17 21.80 -7.56
N LEU A 23 4.07 23.13 -7.57
CA LEU A 23 3.09 23.88 -8.37
C LEU A 23 3.62 24.26 -9.75
N ILE A 24 4.90 24.01 -10.03
CA ILE A 24 5.47 24.25 -11.36
C ILE A 24 4.71 23.41 -12.40
N GLY A 25 4.41 24.01 -13.55
CA GLY A 25 3.63 23.40 -14.62
C GLY A 25 2.11 23.44 -14.43
N LEU A 26 1.61 23.82 -13.24
CA LEU A 26 0.17 23.91 -12.96
C LEU A 26 -0.38 25.32 -13.19
N ASP A 27 -1.52 25.41 -13.87
CA ASP A 27 -2.33 26.63 -13.97
C ASP A 27 -3.26 26.72 -12.76
N VAL A 28 -2.72 27.15 -11.63
CA VAL A 28 -3.42 27.18 -10.34
C VAL A 28 -4.68 28.04 -10.41
N GLU A 29 -4.60 29.20 -11.06
CA GLU A 29 -5.75 30.11 -11.17
C GLU A 29 -6.91 29.49 -11.95
N ARG A 30 -6.62 28.84 -13.09
CA ARG A 30 -7.66 28.11 -13.83
C ARG A 30 -8.25 26.98 -12.99
N LEU A 31 -7.40 26.16 -12.36
CA LEU A 31 -7.82 25.00 -11.56
C LEU A 31 -8.68 25.42 -10.36
N GLU A 32 -8.34 26.50 -9.67
CA GLU A 32 -9.15 27.04 -8.57
C GLU A 32 -10.53 27.53 -9.05
N ARG A 33 -10.58 28.24 -10.19
CA ARG A 33 -11.86 28.68 -10.78
C ARG A 33 -12.73 27.49 -11.20
N GLU A 34 -12.13 26.48 -11.83
CA GLU A 34 -12.82 25.23 -12.20
C GLU A 34 -13.36 24.50 -10.97
N MET A 35 -12.57 24.40 -9.90
CA MET A 35 -12.99 23.79 -8.63
C MET A 35 -14.18 24.54 -8.01
N VAL A 36 -14.13 25.89 -7.97
CA VAL A 36 -15.23 26.70 -7.43
C VAL A 36 -16.50 26.52 -8.27
N ALA A 37 -16.38 26.56 -9.59
CA ALA A 37 -17.53 26.35 -10.48
C ALA A 37 -18.12 24.95 -10.30
N TYR A 38 -17.28 23.93 -10.14
CA TYR A 38 -17.70 22.56 -9.87
C TYR A 38 -18.43 22.42 -8.53
N HIS A 39 -17.91 23.00 -7.46
CA HIS A 39 -18.58 23.00 -6.14
C HIS A 39 -19.93 23.71 -6.18
N GLN A 40 -20.00 24.88 -6.82
CA GLN A 40 -21.28 25.59 -6.98
C GLN A 40 -22.30 24.74 -7.74
N TRP A 41 -21.87 24.08 -8.82
CA TRP A 41 -22.73 23.19 -9.58
C TRP A 41 -23.26 22.02 -8.72
N LEU A 42 -22.41 21.39 -7.90
CA LEU A 42 -22.83 20.35 -6.97
C LEU A 42 -23.80 20.86 -5.90
N ASP A 43 -23.54 22.03 -5.34
CA ASP A 43 -24.37 22.65 -4.30
C ASP A 43 -25.78 22.98 -4.79
N GLU A 44 -25.88 23.58 -5.99
CA GLU A 44 -27.17 23.90 -6.61
C GLU A 44 -27.99 22.62 -6.87
N ARG A 45 -27.35 21.56 -7.38
CA ARG A 45 -28.04 20.27 -7.62
C ARG A 45 -28.43 19.55 -6.33
N ALA A 46 -27.62 19.67 -5.28
CA ALA A 46 -27.98 19.17 -3.97
C ALA A 46 -29.18 19.93 -3.40
N ASP A 47 -29.21 21.26 -3.50
CA ASP A 47 -30.35 22.07 -3.04
C ASP A 47 -31.64 21.73 -3.79
N ASP A 48 -31.57 21.48 -5.10
CA ASP A 48 -32.71 21.00 -5.88
C ASP A 48 -33.28 19.69 -5.33
N ALA A 49 -32.40 18.73 -4.99
CA ALA A 49 -32.81 17.46 -4.41
C ALA A 49 -33.44 17.64 -3.01
N TYR A 50 -32.85 18.49 -2.16
CA TYR A 50 -33.40 18.81 -0.83
C TYR A 50 -34.79 19.46 -0.92
N ARG A 51 -35.01 20.37 -1.87
CA ARG A 51 -36.33 20.99 -2.09
C ARG A 51 -37.40 19.95 -2.41
N ILE A 52 -37.08 18.98 -3.26
CA ILE A 52 -38.01 17.89 -3.61
C ILE A 52 -38.26 17.00 -2.39
N ALA A 53 -37.21 16.60 -1.68
CA ALA A 53 -37.32 15.73 -0.51
C ALA A 53 -38.12 16.38 0.63
N GLU A 54 -37.95 17.68 0.86
CA GLU A 54 -38.67 18.41 1.88
C GLU A 54 -40.17 18.52 1.57
N LEU A 55 -40.54 18.79 0.30
CA LEU A 55 -41.93 18.77 -0.13
C LEU A 55 -42.59 17.39 0.02
N ALA A 56 -41.81 16.31 -0.16
CA ALA A 56 -42.30 14.96 0.06
C ALA A 56 -42.52 14.67 1.54
N ARG A 57 -41.54 15.01 2.40
CA ARG A 57 -41.60 14.78 3.85
C ARG A 57 -42.74 15.54 4.54
N GLN A 58 -43.06 16.74 4.07
CA GLN A 58 -44.18 17.55 4.56
C GLN A 58 -45.56 16.91 4.33
N GLN A 59 -45.67 15.85 3.52
CA GLN A 59 -46.91 15.09 3.37
C GLN A 59 -47.24 14.23 4.61
N GLY A 60 -46.29 14.09 5.55
CA GLY A 60 -46.50 13.36 6.81
C GLY A 60 -46.68 11.85 6.64
N LEU A 61 -46.16 11.29 5.55
CA LEU A 61 -46.23 9.86 5.23
C LEU A 61 -45.04 9.06 5.80
N ASP A 62 -44.00 9.74 6.27
CA ASP A 62 -42.78 9.17 6.82
C ASP A 62 -42.65 9.43 8.33
N HIS A 63 -41.60 8.87 8.97
CA HIS A 63 -41.37 8.96 10.42
C HIS A 63 -41.17 10.41 10.93
N LYS A 64 -40.57 11.26 10.10
CA LYS A 64 -40.37 12.69 10.35
C LYS A 64 -40.93 13.50 9.17
N ASP A 65 -41.45 14.67 9.47
CA ASP A 65 -42.03 15.65 8.54
C ASP A 65 -40.99 16.57 7.86
N ARG A 66 -39.70 16.29 8.08
CA ARG A 66 -38.53 17.00 7.54
C ARG A 66 -37.51 16.01 7.00
N VAL A 67 -36.58 16.48 6.17
CA VAL A 67 -35.43 15.68 5.75
C VAL A 67 -34.52 15.34 6.94
N GLU A 68 -34.23 14.05 7.13
CA GLU A 68 -33.47 13.52 8.28
C GLU A 68 -31.95 13.52 8.08
N ILE A 69 -31.46 13.71 6.85
CA ILE A 69 -30.03 13.76 6.53
C ILE A 69 -29.62 15.24 6.43
N PRO A 70 -28.89 15.81 7.41
CA PRO A 70 -28.53 17.22 7.37
C PRO A 70 -27.30 17.48 6.48
N ARG A 71 -27.29 18.59 5.73
CA ARG A 71 -26.10 19.02 4.95
C ARG A 71 -25.03 19.59 5.86
N ALA A 72 -23.75 19.35 5.62
CA ALA A 72 -22.66 20.06 6.28
C ALA A 72 -21.59 20.43 5.26
N SER A 73 -20.98 21.62 5.40
CA SER A 73 -19.95 22.13 4.49
C SER A 73 -18.54 21.67 4.85
N ASP A 74 -18.29 21.42 6.13
CA ASP A 74 -16.95 21.13 6.66
C ASP A 74 -17.00 20.16 7.84
N LEU A 75 -15.82 19.80 8.35
CA LEU A 75 -15.68 18.93 9.52
C LEU A 75 -16.44 19.47 10.74
N ALA A 76 -16.27 20.75 11.03
CA ALA A 76 -16.91 21.41 12.17
C ALA A 76 -18.44 21.29 12.12
N GLY A 77 -19.05 21.61 10.98
CA GLY A 77 -20.48 21.48 10.76
C GLY A 77 -20.96 20.03 10.75
N ARG A 78 -20.14 19.08 10.27
CA ARG A 78 -20.46 17.64 10.38
C ARG A 78 -20.50 17.20 11.83
N THR A 79 -19.51 17.56 12.64
CA THR A 79 -19.45 17.20 14.07
C THR A 79 -20.67 17.71 14.83
N GLU A 80 -21.01 18.99 14.65
CA GLU A 80 -22.17 19.59 15.32
C GLU A 80 -23.49 18.94 14.91
N LYS A 81 -23.68 18.68 13.61
CA LYS A 81 -24.90 18.05 13.08
C LYS A 81 -25.00 16.57 13.45
N LEU A 82 -23.88 15.87 13.52
CA LEU A 82 -23.81 14.47 13.95
C LEU A 82 -24.24 14.31 15.41
N LEU A 83 -23.84 15.25 16.27
CA LEU A 83 -24.07 15.19 17.71
C LEU A 83 -25.21 16.09 18.18
N ILE A 84 -26.12 16.50 17.30
CA ILE A 84 -27.16 17.48 17.60
C ILE A 84 -28.04 17.09 18.80
N GLU A 85 -28.31 15.79 18.98
CA GLU A 85 -29.11 15.26 20.09
C GLU A 85 -28.34 15.20 21.42
N HIS A 86 -27.00 15.26 21.39
CA HIS A 86 -26.14 15.24 22.57
C HIS A 86 -25.72 16.65 23.00
N LEU A 87 -25.64 17.59 22.05
CA LEU A 87 -25.17 18.94 22.28
C LEU A 87 -26.22 19.85 22.93
N ASP A 88 -27.52 19.51 22.92
CA ASP A 88 -28.59 20.33 23.49
C ASP A 88 -28.55 21.82 23.08
N GLY A 89 -28.16 22.09 21.84
CA GLY A 89 -28.01 23.45 21.30
C GLY A 89 -26.70 24.17 21.65
N TYR A 90 -25.73 23.47 22.26
CA TYR A 90 -24.38 23.97 22.46
C TYR A 90 -23.65 24.03 21.12
N GLU A 91 -23.27 25.25 20.71
CA GLU A 91 -22.58 25.48 19.44
C GLU A 91 -21.10 25.10 19.59
N VAL A 92 -20.63 24.21 18.71
CA VAL A 92 -19.22 23.72 18.73
C VAL A 92 -18.49 23.97 17.42
N ALA A 93 -19.22 24.28 16.34
CA ALA A 93 -18.62 24.34 15.02
C ALA A 93 -17.58 25.47 14.89
N ASP A 94 -17.87 26.67 15.39
CA ASP A 94 -16.95 27.81 15.27
C ASP A 94 -15.68 27.64 16.11
N ASP A 95 -15.80 27.05 17.31
CA ASP A 95 -14.65 26.70 18.15
C ASP A 95 -13.75 25.66 17.47
N ILE A 96 -14.34 24.65 16.83
CA ILE A 96 -13.59 23.65 16.06
C ILE A 96 -12.84 24.31 14.90
N ARG A 97 -13.47 25.23 14.17
CA ARG A 97 -12.82 25.95 13.05
C ARG A 97 -11.62 26.75 13.54
N ALA A 98 -11.79 27.54 14.60
CA ALA A 98 -10.73 28.34 15.19
C ALA A 98 -9.53 27.47 15.64
N LEU A 99 -9.81 26.33 16.27
CA LEU A 99 -8.75 25.42 16.72
C LEU A 99 -8.06 24.66 15.56
N LEU A 100 -8.73 24.41 14.44
CA LEU A 100 -8.13 23.76 13.27
C LEU A 100 -7.24 24.70 12.46
N GLU A 101 -7.38 26.02 12.61
CA GLU A 101 -6.46 26.99 12.01
C GLU A 101 -5.11 27.01 12.72
N GLU A 102 -5.07 26.70 14.02
CA GLU A 102 -3.86 26.76 14.84
C GLU A 102 -3.21 25.40 15.13
N HIS A 103 -4.01 24.33 15.12
CA HIS A 103 -3.58 23.00 15.55
C HIS A 103 -3.95 21.91 14.55
N ASP A 104 -3.21 20.80 14.60
CA ASP A 104 -3.57 19.61 13.85
C ASP A 104 -4.78 18.90 14.46
N ARG A 105 -5.51 18.15 13.64
CA ARG A 105 -6.79 17.52 14.00
C ARG A 105 -6.72 16.72 15.30
N GLU A 106 -5.68 15.94 15.53
CA GLU A 106 -5.52 15.14 16.73
C GLU A 106 -5.41 16.02 17.98
N THR A 107 -4.65 17.10 17.92
CA THR A 107 -4.53 18.05 19.04
C THR A 107 -5.82 18.83 19.23
N THR A 108 -6.45 19.30 18.14
CA THR A 108 -7.76 19.96 18.18
C THR A 108 -8.81 19.08 18.84
N SER A 109 -8.83 17.76 18.54
CA SER A 109 -9.79 16.81 19.10
C SER A 109 -9.72 16.70 20.63
N ILE A 110 -8.53 16.83 21.21
CA ILE A 110 -8.34 16.77 22.67
C ILE A 110 -8.73 18.10 23.32
N ILE A 111 -8.27 19.23 22.74
CA ILE A 111 -8.55 20.56 23.28
C ILE A 111 -10.05 20.86 23.25
N ILE A 112 -10.72 20.57 22.13
CA ILE A 112 -12.16 20.82 22.01
C ILE A 112 -12.95 19.92 22.97
N ALA A 113 -12.53 18.66 23.16
CA ALA A 113 -13.18 17.75 24.10
C ALA A 113 -13.13 18.27 25.54
N GLN A 114 -11.98 18.81 25.96
CA GLN A 114 -11.81 19.45 27.27
C GLN A 114 -12.65 20.73 27.38
N SER A 115 -12.61 21.59 26.34
CA SER A 115 -13.38 22.84 26.28
C SER A 115 -14.88 22.59 26.41
N VAL A 116 -15.42 21.67 25.60
CA VAL A 116 -16.85 21.31 25.61
C VAL A 116 -17.24 20.68 26.95
N SER A 117 -16.42 19.78 27.50
CA SER A 117 -16.69 19.19 28.82
C SER A 117 -16.77 20.25 29.92
N ARG A 118 -15.86 21.24 29.88
CA ARG A 118 -15.86 22.35 30.84
C ARG A 118 -17.08 23.26 30.63
N GLY A 119 -17.40 23.61 29.38
CA GLY A 119 -18.55 24.45 29.04
C GLY A 119 -19.90 23.83 29.44
N PHE A 120 -20.06 22.51 29.26
CA PHE A 120 -21.24 21.78 29.74
C PHE A 120 -21.33 21.81 31.27
N ARG A 121 -20.19 21.65 31.95
CA ARG A 121 -20.14 21.72 33.40
C ARG A 121 -20.53 23.10 33.93
N GLU A 122 -20.03 24.16 33.29
CA GLU A 122 -20.36 25.55 33.60
C GLU A 122 -21.83 25.88 33.31
N SER A 123 -22.41 25.23 32.30
CA SER A 123 -23.84 25.35 31.94
C SER A 123 -24.78 24.62 32.90
N GLY A 124 -24.25 23.96 33.93
CA GLY A 124 -25.03 23.33 35.00
C GLY A 124 -25.38 21.86 34.78
N TYR A 125 -24.82 21.20 33.76
CA TYR A 125 -24.97 19.76 33.56
C TYR A 125 -24.16 18.95 34.59
N ASP A 126 -24.57 17.71 34.79
CA ASP A 126 -23.88 16.75 35.64
C ASP A 126 -22.52 16.34 35.04
N LEU A 127 -21.67 15.75 35.88
CA LEU A 127 -20.32 15.36 35.46
C LEU A 127 -20.34 14.26 34.40
N GLU A 128 -21.22 13.26 34.51
CA GLU A 128 -21.29 12.15 33.56
C GLU A 128 -21.66 12.66 32.16
N LYS A 129 -22.73 13.46 32.06
CA LYS A 129 -23.12 14.09 30.79
C LYS A 129 -22.03 15.00 30.21
N SER A 130 -21.35 15.78 31.05
CA SER A 130 -20.28 16.67 30.60
C SER A 130 -19.12 15.89 29.98
N ILE A 131 -18.75 14.74 30.56
CA ILE A 131 -17.68 13.87 30.05
C ILE A 131 -18.14 13.16 28.77
N ASP A 132 -19.35 12.60 28.77
CA ASP A 132 -19.91 11.89 27.62
C ASP A 132 -19.94 12.78 26.37
N VAL A 133 -20.50 13.98 26.48
CA VAL A 133 -20.59 14.91 25.34
C VAL A 133 -19.20 15.34 24.86
N GLY A 134 -18.30 15.71 25.78
CA GLY A 134 -16.93 16.09 25.40
C GLY A 134 -16.16 14.95 24.73
N LEU A 135 -16.31 13.72 25.21
CA LEU A 135 -15.69 12.54 24.62
C LEU A 135 -16.23 12.26 23.21
N ARG A 136 -17.56 12.37 23.01
CA ARG A 136 -18.19 12.21 21.70
C ARG A 136 -17.75 13.28 20.72
N VAL A 137 -17.66 14.55 21.13
CA VAL A 137 -17.17 15.64 20.27
C VAL A 137 -15.71 15.42 19.89
N GLY A 138 -14.85 15.08 20.84
CA GLY A 138 -13.45 14.76 20.56
C GLY A 138 -13.30 13.61 19.57
N LEU A 139 -14.03 12.51 19.79
CA LEU A 139 -14.02 11.36 18.90
C LEU A 139 -14.58 11.69 17.52
N ALA A 140 -15.62 12.53 17.42
CA ALA A 140 -16.19 12.98 16.15
C ALA A 140 -15.19 13.81 15.34
N VAL A 141 -14.52 14.79 15.97
CA VAL A 141 -13.46 15.58 15.28
C VAL A 141 -12.34 14.67 14.80
N LEU A 142 -11.93 13.70 15.61
CA LEU A 142 -10.86 12.76 15.26
C LEU A 142 -11.24 11.83 14.10
N THR A 143 -12.50 11.40 14.04
CA THR A 143 -13.04 10.49 13.01
C THR A 143 -13.67 11.24 11.83
N GLU A 144 -13.33 12.52 11.69
CA GLU A 144 -13.83 13.43 10.67
C GLU A 144 -15.36 13.60 10.61
N ALA A 145 -16.05 13.16 11.67
CA ALA A 145 -17.50 13.02 11.76
C ALA A 145 -18.11 12.24 10.59
N VAL A 146 -17.36 11.27 10.04
CA VAL A 146 -17.80 10.36 8.97
C VAL A 146 -18.24 9.00 9.54
N LEU A 147 -17.67 8.62 10.69
CA LEU A 147 -17.88 7.30 11.29
C LEU A 147 -19.01 7.36 12.33
N VAL A 148 -19.70 6.24 12.51
CA VAL A 148 -20.76 6.07 13.53
C VAL A 148 -20.20 5.92 14.95
N ALA A 149 -18.88 5.80 15.10
CA ALA A 149 -18.21 5.56 16.38
C ALA A 149 -18.56 6.57 17.51
N PRO A 150 -18.70 7.89 17.25
CA PRO A 150 -19.12 8.84 18.28
C PRO A 150 -20.57 8.65 18.75
N LEU A 151 -21.42 7.99 17.95
CA LEU A 151 -22.82 7.73 18.28
C LEU A 151 -22.98 6.33 18.90
N GLU A 152 -22.55 5.30 18.18
CA GLU A 152 -22.81 3.89 18.53
C GLU A 152 -21.59 3.19 19.13
N GLY A 153 -20.38 3.76 19.02
CA GLY A 153 -19.16 3.15 19.55
C GLY A 153 -18.98 3.34 21.05
N ILE A 154 -19.57 4.41 21.60
CA ILE A 154 -19.63 4.70 23.04
C ILE A 154 -21.10 4.56 23.45
N SER A 155 -21.42 3.55 24.25
CA SER A 155 -22.78 3.37 24.75
C SER A 155 -23.09 4.38 25.85
N GLU A 156 -22.19 4.54 26.82
CA GLU A 156 -22.32 5.50 27.93
C GLU A 156 -20.98 5.79 28.60
N VAL A 157 -20.96 6.83 29.43
CA VAL A 157 -19.86 7.14 30.35
C VAL A 157 -20.40 7.18 31.77
N ARG A 158 -19.75 6.47 32.69
CA ARG A 158 -20.13 6.39 34.11
C ARG A 158 -19.01 6.84 35.03
N LEU A 159 -19.38 7.39 36.19
CA LEU A 159 -18.47 7.63 37.30
C LEU A 159 -18.58 6.50 38.33
N LEU A 160 -17.53 5.71 38.44
CA LEU A 160 -17.44 4.60 39.38
C LEU A 160 -16.45 4.90 40.50
N ASN A 161 -16.45 4.08 41.54
CA ASN A 161 -15.61 4.30 42.73
C ASN A 161 -14.54 3.21 42.85
N ASN A 162 -13.31 3.62 43.18
CA ASN A 162 -12.22 2.75 43.57
C ASN A 162 -12.48 2.11 44.96
N ILE A 163 -11.58 1.24 45.43
CA ILE A 163 -11.68 0.64 46.78
C ILE A 163 -11.57 1.72 47.87
N ASP A 164 -10.74 2.74 47.65
CA ASP A 164 -10.53 3.85 48.58
C ASP A 164 -11.68 4.89 48.58
N GLY A 165 -12.70 4.69 47.72
CA GLY A 165 -13.84 5.58 47.57
C GLY A 165 -13.62 6.76 46.62
N SER A 166 -12.41 6.91 46.03
CA SER A 166 -12.17 7.92 45.00
C SER A 166 -12.94 7.61 43.71
N GLN A 167 -13.47 8.64 43.05
CA GLN A 167 -14.21 8.49 41.80
C GLN A 167 -13.26 8.44 40.60
N PHE A 168 -13.59 7.63 39.60
CA PHE A 168 -12.89 7.53 38.32
C PHE A 168 -13.87 7.39 37.15
N VAL A 169 -13.38 7.64 35.93
CA VAL A 169 -14.18 7.55 34.70
C VAL A 169 -14.13 6.13 34.14
N SER A 170 -15.31 5.57 33.86
CA SER A 170 -15.50 4.32 33.13
C SER A 170 -16.20 4.58 31.81
N VAL A 171 -15.56 4.22 30.70
CA VAL A 171 -16.10 4.42 29.35
C VAL A 171 -16.64 3.09 28.84
N HIS A 172 -17.93 3.03 28.53
CA HIS A 172 -18.56 1.82 28.03
C HIS A 172 -18.50 1.82 26.49
N PHE A 173 -17.62 0.99 25.94
CA PHE A 173 -17.47 0.80 24.50
C PHE A 173 -18.35 -0.33 24.00
N ALA A 174 -18.98 -0.11 22.84
CA ALA A 174 -19.79 -1.11 22.15
C ALA A 174 -19.08 -1.64 20.90
N GLY A 175 -19.57 -2.77 20.35
CA GLY A 175 -19.00 -3.41 19.15
C GLY A 175 -18.77 -2.48 17.95
N PRO A 176 -19.68 -1.53 17.63
CA PRO A 176 -19.50 -0.58 16.54
C PRO A 176 -18.24 0.30 16.63
N ILE A 177 -17.58 0.39 17.80
CA ILE A 177 -16.29 1.09 17.95
C ILE A 177 -15.20 0.52 17.02
N ARG A 178 -15.37 -0.72 16.51
CA ARG A 178 -14.46 -1.30 15.52
C ARG A 178 -14.34 -0.44 14.26
N ALA A 179 -15.44 0.19 13.83
CA ALA A 179 -15.49 1.02 12.63
C ALA A 179 -14.57 2.25 12.73
N ALA A 180 -14.30 2.74 13.95
CA ALA A 180 -13.38 3.86 14.20
C ALA A 180 -11.92 3.54 13.81
N GLY A 181 -11.57 2.25 13.81
CA GLY A 181 -10.19 1.77 13.70
C GLY A 181 -9.40 1.92 15.01
N GLY A 182 -8.31 1.14 15.13
CA GLY A 182 -7.53 1.04 16.37
C GLY A 182 -6.94 2.37 16.88
N THR A 183 -6.57 3.28 15.98
CA THR A 183 -6.01 4.59 16.41
C THR A 183 -7.07 5.46 17.08
N ALA A 184 -8.29 5.51 16.53
CA ALA A 184 -9.37 6.28 17.14
C ALA A 184 -9.86 5.65 18.45
N GLN A 185 -9.89 4.30 18.53
CA GLN A 185 -10.17 3.57 19.77
C GLN A 185 -9.23 3.99 20.90
N ALA A 186 -7.92 3.99 20.63
CA ALA A 186 -6.94 4.36 21.64
C ALA A 186 -6.97 5.85 21.99
N LEU A 187 -7.17 6.72 21.01
CA LEU A 187 -7.29 8.16 21.25
C LEU A 187 -8.58 8.50 22.02
N ALA A 188 -9.66 7.73 21.90
CA ALA A 188 -10.84 7.89 22.76
C ALA A 188 -10.48 7.68 24.25
N VAL A 189 -9.66 6.68 24.56
CA VAL A 189 -9.15 6.45 25.93
C VAL A 189 -8.28 7.62 26.40
N LEU A 190 -7.43 8.16 25.53
CA LEU A 190 -6.63 9.35 25.82
C LEU A 190 -7.49 10.59 26.07
N ILE A 191 -8.50 10.85 25.22
CA ILE A 191 -9.42 11.97 25.36
C ILE A 191 -10.17 11.86 26.69
N ALA A 192 -10.66 10.68 27.05
CA ALA A 192 -11.31 10.44 28.35
C ALA A 192 -10.36 10.74 29.52
N ASP A 193 -9.08 10.36 29.42
CA ASP A 193 -8.06 10.69 30.42
C ASP A 193 -7.84 12.22 30.54
N MET A 194 -7.82 12.93 29.43
CA MET A 194 -7.63 14.39 29.40
C MET A 194 -8.84 15.13 29.98
N ILE A 195 -10.06 14.70 29.65
CA ILE A 195 -11.30 15.27 30.22
C ILE A 195 -11.34 15.03 31.73
N ARG A 196 -11.04 13.82 32.22
CA ARG A 196 -11.10 13.54 33.66
C ARG A 196 -10.14 14.42 34.46
N ARG A 197 -8.96 14.75 33.90
CA ARG A 197 -7.98 15.63 34.54
C ARG A 197 -8.50 17.06 34.59
N GLU A 198 -9.09 17.51 33.49
CA GLU A 198 -9.70 18.83 33.39
C GLU A 198 -10.82 19.02 34.43
N LEU A 199 -11.62 17.98 34.66
CA LEU A 199 -12.71 17.99 35.63
C LEU A 199 -12.31 17.53 37.05
N ASN A 200 -11.01 17.36 37.32
CA ASN A 200 -10.43 16.96 38.61
C ASN A 200 -10.96 15.61 39.16
N ILE A 201 -11.15 14.62 38.29
CA ILE A 201 -11.57 13.26 38.65
C ILE A 201 -10.32 12.37 38.82
N GLY A 202 -10.38 11.47 39.81
CA GLY A 202 -9.31 10.53 40.13
C GLY A 202 -8.97 9.56 38.98
N HIS A 203 -7.86 8.84 39.13
CA HIS A 203 -7.46 7.78 38.19
C HIS A 203 -8.08 6.44 38.61
N TYR A 204 -8.32 5.58 37.63
CA TYR A 204 -8.77 4.21 37.85
C TYR A 204 -7.68 3.37 38.54
N GLN A 205 -8.07 2.63 39.58
CA GLN A 205 -7.22 1.68 40.30
C GLN A 205 -7.81 0.26 40.19
N PRO A 206 -7.39 -0.54 39.20
CA PRO A 206 -7.97 -1.85 38.96
C PRO A 206 -7.67 -2.82 40.10
N THR A 207 -8.67 -3.64 40.43
CA THR A 207 -8.53 -4.78 41.33
C THR A 207 -8.05 -6.02 40.57
N ASP A 208 -7.40 -6.97 41.24
CA ASP A 208 -6.95 -8.21 40.59
C ASP A 208 -8.09 -8.97 39.89
N PRO A 209 -9.31 -9.10 40.47
CA PRO A 209 -10.44 -9.71 39.77
C PRO A 209 -10.85 -8.98 38.47
N GLU A 210 -10.75 -7.64 38.42
CA GLU A 210 -11.04 -6.87 37.20
C GLU A 210 -10.01 -7.15 36.10
N VAL A 211 -8.73 -7.28 36.45
CA VAL A 211 -7.66 -7.60 35.51
C VAL A 211 -7.78 -9.03 35.00
N GLU A 212 -7.99 -9.99 35.90
CA GLU A 212 -8.15 -11.40 35.54
C GLU A 212 -9.42 -11.65 34.70
N ARG A 213 -10.48 -10.87 34.93
CA ARG A 213 -11.67 -10.87 34.06
C ARG A 213 -11.31 -10.52 32.62
N VAL A 214 -10.52 -9.47 32.38
CA VAL A 214 -10.12 -9.12 31.01
C VAL A 214 -9.27 -10.23 30.37
N LYS A 215 -8.36 -10.87 31.13
CA LYS A 215 -7.57 -12.02 30.66
C LYS A 215 -8.47 -13.19 30.25
N GLU A 216 -9.47 -13.52 31.07
CA GLU A 216 -10.44 -14.57 30.76
C GLU A 216 -11.27 -14.24 29.51
N GLU A 217 -11.73 -12.99 29.38
CA GLU A 217 -12.48 -12.53 28.20
C GLU A 217 -11.66 -12.70 26.92
N PHE A 218 -10.37 -12.31 26.91
CA PHE A 218 -9.48 -12.55 25.76
C PHE A 218 -9.29 -14.04 25.43
N GLY A 219 -9.17 -14.89 26.45
CA GLY A 219 -9.02 -16.34 26.28
C GLY A 219 -10.27 -17.03 25.69
N LEU A 220 -11.45 -16.55 26.07
CA LEU A 220 -12.73 -17.09 25.61
C LEU A 220 -13.19 -16.47 24.28
N TYR A 221 -12.73 -15.28 23.92
CA TYR A 221 -13.17 -14.59 22.71
C TYR A 221 -12.76 -15.33 21.43
N ARG A 222 -13.79 -15.67 20.63
CA ARG A 222 -13.65 -16.37 19.35
C ARG A 222 -13.71 -15.44 18.14
N GLY A 223 -14.04 -14.17 18.34
CA GLY A 223 -13.97 -13.17 17.27
C GLY A 223 -12.55 -12.96 16.77
N ASN A 224 -12.43 -12.60 15.49
CA ASN A 224 -11.12 -12.29 14.90
C ASN A 224 -10.62 -10.94 15.44
N LEU A 225 -9.44 -10.92 16.04
CA LEU A 225 -8.74 -9.72 16.53
C LEU A 225 -7.48 -9.51 15.69
N GLN A 226 -7.22 -8.27 15.29
CA GLN A 226 -5.99 -7.93 14.57
C GLN A 226 -4.72 -8.17 15.41
N TYR A 227 -4.86 -8.05 16.73
CA TYR A 227 -3.81 -8.34 17.71
C TYR A 227 -4.45 -8.97 18.95
N ARG A 228 -3.88 -10.09 19.39
CA ARG A 228 -4.27 -10.76 20.62
C ARG A 228 -3.13 -10.56 21.63
N PRO A 229 -3.30 -9.65 22.60
CA PRO A 229 -2.26 -9.42 23.59
C PRO A 229 -2.06 -10.65 24.48
N SER A 230 -0.84 -10.84 24.97
CA SER A 230 -0.54 -11.88 25.97
C SER A 230 -1.18 -11.56 27.33
N PRO A 231 -1.36 -12.54 28.23
CA PRO A 231 -1.85 -12.28 29.58
C PRO A 231 -1.02 -11.24 30.34
N GLU A 232 0.31 -11.21 30.13
CA GLU A 232 1.21 -10.22 30.73
C GLU A 232 0.98 -8.81 30.15
N GLU A 233 0.76 -8.71 28.84
CA GLU A 233 0.43 -7.44 28.19
C GLU A 233 -0.92 -6.89 28.68
N ILE A 234 -1.91 -7.77 28.85
CA ILE A 234 -3.22 -7.42 29.39
C ILE A 234 -3.08 -6.90 30.83
N ASP A 235 -2.29 -7.58 31.66
CA ASP A 235 -2.05 -7.15 33.04
C ASP A 235 -1.42 -5.74 33.10
N GLU A 236 -0.35 -5.54 32.32
CA GLU A 236 0.39 -4.27 32.30
C GLU A 236 -0.47 -3.12 31.74
N ILE A 237 -1.25 -3.34 30.67
CA ILE A 237 -2.05 -2.27 30.04
C ILE A 237 -3.27 -1.90 30.89
N VAL A 238 -3.98 -2.88 31.46
CA VAL A 238 -5.19 -2.62 32.27
C VAL A 238 -4.79 -1.91 33.56
N ARG A 239 -3.69 -2.30 34.20
CA ARG A 239 -3.19 -1.66 35.43
C ARG A 239 -2.65 -0.26 35.23
N ALA A 240 -2.09 0.03 34.06
CA ALA A 240 -1.54 1.34 33.77
C ALA A 240 -2.59 2.35 33.26
N CYS A 241 -3.72 1.86 32.72
CA CYS A 241 -4.73 2.73 32.12
C CYS A 241 -5.43 3.60 33.18
N PRO A 242 -5.43 4.94 33.05
CA PRO A 242 -5.99 5.83 34.07
C PRO A 242 -7.52 5.93 34.04
N VAL A 243 -8.16 5.34 33.02
CA VAL A 243 -9.62 5.24 32.87
C VAL A 243 -9.99 3.78 32.69
N MET A 244 -11.17 3.38 33.14
CA MET A 244 -11.62 2.01 32.97
C MET A 244 -12.20 1.83 31.56
N ILE A 245 -11.58 0.95 30.77
CA ILE A 245 -12.12 0.49 29.49
C ILE A 245 -13.18 -0.57 29.79
N ASN A 246 -14.44 -0.18 29.68
CA ASN A 246 -15.60 -1.03 29.99
C ASN A 246 -16.50 -1.16 28.74
N GLY A 247 -17.64 -1.83 28.87
CA GLY A 247 -18.56 -1.98 27.75
C GLY A 247 -19.67 -2.96 28.03
N GLU A 248 -20.64 -2.97 27.12
CA GLU A 248 -21.74 -3.93 27.13
C GLU A 248 -21.27 -5.33 26.69
N SER A 249 -21.97 -6.35 27.15
CA SER A 249 -21.72 -7.72 26.74
C SER A 249 -22.23 -7.96 25.31
N THR A 250 -21.32 -8.21 24.38
CA THR A 250 -21.65 -8.42 22.96
C THR A 250 -21.76 -9.90 22.59
N GLU A 251 -21.05 -10.78 23.29
CA GLU A 251 -21.03 -12.21 22.99
C GLU A 251 -21.99 -13.00 23.88
N ARG A 252 -22.40 -14.19 23.43
CA ARG A 252 -23.27 -15.11 24.21
C ARG A 252 -22.52 -15.94 25.25
N ILE A 253 -21.20 -15.89 25.25
CA ILE A 253 -20.34 -16.69 26.11
C ILE A 253 -20.19 -15.98 27.47
N GLU A 254 -20.37 -16.74 28.55
CA GLU A 254 -20.16 -16.30 29.93
C GLU A 254 -18.75 -16.64 30.42
N CYS A 255 -18.16 -15.74 31.21
CA CYS A 255 -16.93 -15.98 31.95
C CYS A 255 -17.22 -16.87 33.15
N ALA A 256 -16.51 -18.00 33.24
CA ALA A 256 -16.73 -19.03 34.25
C ALA A 256 -15.96 -18.75 35.56
N GLY A 257 -14.75 -18.18 35.46
CA GLY A 257 -13.91 -17.86 36.63
C GLY A 257 -14.29 -16.54 37.27
N TYR A 258 -14.25 -15.46 36.49
CA TYR A 258 -14.44 -14.08 36.93
C TYR A 258 -15.76 -13.51 36.41
N GLY A 259 -16.85 -14.29 36.45
CA GLY A 259 -18.17 -13.88 35.95
C GLY A 259 -18.77 -12.66 36.66
N ASN A 260 -18.66 -12.60 37.98
CA ASN A 260 -19.20 -11.48 38.78
C ASN A 260 -18.06 -10.69 39.42
N VAL A 261 -17.74 -9.54 38.84
CA VAL A 261 -16.67 -8.66 39.29
C VAL A 261 -17.24 -7.26 39.53
N ARG A 262 -16.68 -6.54 40.51
CA ARG A 262 -17.07 -5.16 40.79
C ARG A 262 -16.93 -4.31 39.53
N ASN A 263 -17.79 -3.29 39.39
CA ASN A 263 -17.76 -2.34 38.27
C ASN A 263 -18.04 -2.96 36.88
N ILE A 264 -18.38 -4.25 36.80
CA ILE A 264 -18.75 -4.96 35.58
C ILE A 264 -20.16 -5.54 35.78
N ASP A 265 -21.11 -5.09 34.96
CA ASP A 265 -22.53 -5.37 35.18
C ASP A 265 -22.94 -6.82 34.84
N GLU A 266 -22.35 -7.40 33.79
CA GLU A 266 -22.73 -8.70 33.24
C GLU A 266 -21.57 -9.71 33.23
N ALA A 267 -21.91 -11.01 33.30
CA ALA A 267 -20.93 -12.11 33.26
C ALA A 267 -20.46 -12.48 31.85
N ARG A 268 -21.03 -11.86 30.80
CA ARG A 268 -20.76 -12.19 29.40
C ARG A 268 -19.62 -11.35 28.82
N ILE A 269 -18.97 -11.87 27.78
CA ILE A 269 -17.80 -11.21 27.17
C ILE A 269 -18.19 -9.87 26.52
N ARG A 270 -17.39 -8.85 26.83
CA ARG A 270 -17.52 -7.47 26.32
C ARG A 270 -16.62 -7.24 25.11
N GLY A 271 -17.13 -7.44 23.90
CA GLY A 271 -16.32 -7.34 22.67
C GLY A 271 -15.72 -5.95 22.42
N GLY A 272 -16.43 -4.88 22.80
CA GLY A 272 -15.92 -3.50 22.70
C GLY A 272 -14.62 -3.29 23.51
N VAL A 273 -14.57 -3.84 24.73
CA VAL A 273 -13.38 -3.80 25.60
C VAL A 273 -12.19 -4.49 24.92
N LEU A 274 -12.42 -5.68 24.37
CA LEU A 274 -11.36 -6.47 23.72
C LEU A 274 -10.81 -5.79 22.47
N LEU A 275 -11.68 -5.11 21.70
CA LEU A 275 -11.26 -4.33 20.54
C LEU A 275 -10.38 -3.14 20.95
N VAL A 276 -10.84 -2.34 21.92
CA VAL A 276 -10.10 -1.14 22.36
C VAL A 276 -8.76 -1.51 23.00
N ILE A 277 -8.70 -2.56 23.82
CA ILE A 277 -7.44 -3.00 24.42
C ILE A 277 -6.52 -3.63 23.36
N GLY A 278 -7.02 -4.61 22.60
CA GLY A 278 -6.20 -5.38 21.66
C GLY A 278 -5.83 -4.60 20.39
N GLU A 279 -6.82 -4.13 19.64
CA GLU A 279 -6.63 -3.43 18.35
C GLU A 279 -6.29 -1.95 18.51
N GLY A 280 -6.67 -1.35 19.64
CA GLY A 280 -6.34 0.03 19.99
C GLY A 280 -5.04 0.15 20.78
N MET A 281 -5.13 0.00 22.10
CA MET A 281 -4.05 0.31 23.05
C MET A 281 -2.78 -0.50 22.78
N CYS A 282 -2.88 -1.81 22.59
CA CYS A 282 -1.70 -2.66 22.36
C CYS A 282 -1.18 -2.52 20.91
N LEU A 283 -2.01 -2.81 19.90
CA LEU A 283 -1.57 -2.81 18.50
C LEU A 283 -1.11 -1.43 17.99
N LYS A 284 -1.68 -0.33 18.50
CA LYS A 284 -1.35 1.03 18.08
C LYS A 284 -0.46 1.79 19.08
N ALA A 285 0.12 1.11 20.07
CA ALA A 285 1.05 1.70 21.05
C ALA A 285 2.11 2.63 20.41
N PRO A 286 2.83 2.26 19.33
CA PRO A 286 3.83 3.16 18.72
C PRO A 286 3.25 4.47 18.18
N LYS A 287 2.02 4.44 17.64
CA LYS A 287 1.37 5.64 17.11
C LYS A 287 0.86 6.53 18.24
N ILE A 288 0.32 5.92 19.31
CA ILE A 288 -0.14 6.63 20.52
C ILE A 288 1.04 7.33 21.18
N GLN A 289 2.18 6.65 21.33
CA GLN A 289 3.41 7.21 21.91
C GLN A 289 3.79 8.53 21.25
N LYS A 290 3.80 8.57 19.92
CA LYS A 290 4.13 9.78 19.15
C LYS A 290 3.22 10.95 19.50
N HIS A 291 1.92 10.69 19.72
CA HIS A 291 0.97 11.73 20.11
C HIS A 291 1.14 12.16 21.57
N THR A 292 1.32 11.22 22.51
CA THR A 292 1.50 11.54 23.93
C THR A 292 2.80 12.30 24.19
N GLU A 293 3.89 11.97 23.48
CA GLU A 293 5.16 12.69 23.55
C GLU A 293 5.03 14.12 23.00
N ARG A 294 4.40 14.27 21.82
CA ARG A 294 4.19 15.58 21.19
C ARG A 294 3.35 16.51 22.07
N LEU A 295 2.33 15.97 22.73
CA LEU A 295 1.44 16.71 23.63
C LEU A 295 1.97 16.79 25.07
N SER A 296 3.10 16.16 25.37
CA SER A 296 3.69 16.07 26.71
C SER A 296 2.68 15.62 27.78
N VAL A 297 1.84 14.62 27.47
CA VAL A 297 0.78 14.14 28.35
C VAL A 297 1.38 13.36 29.53
N PRO A 298 1.24 13.83 30.79
CA PRO A 298 1.85 13.16 31.94
C PRO A 298 1.26 11.77 32.16
N GLY A 299 2.04 10.78 32.59
CA GLY A 299 1.53 9.48 33.04
C GLY A 299 1.20 8.46 31.93
N TRP A 300 1.55 8.76 30.68
CA TRP A 300 1.42 7.83 29.54
C TRP A 300 2.73 7.12 29.16
N ASP A 301 3.77 7.23 30.00
CA ASP A 301 5.09 6.62 29.77
C ASP A 301 5.04 5.09 29.65
N PHE A 302 3.99 4.45 30.17
CA PHE A 302 3.79 3.00 30.06
C PHE A 302 3.64 2.54 28.60
N ILE A 303 3.06 3.37 27.72
CA ILE A 303 2.92 3.03 26.29
C ILE A 303 4.27 2.89 25.60
N ALA A 304 5.31 3.59 26.05
CA ALA A 304 6.65 3.49 25.48
C ALA A 304 7.22 2.06 25.59
N LYS A 305 6.92 1.33 26.67
CA LYS A 305 7.34 -0.07 26.84
C LYS A 305 6.70 -0.98 25.79
N PHE A 306 5.41 -0.78 25.51
CA PHE A 306 4.69 -1.54 24.47
C PHE A 306 5.17 -1.19 23.06
N ALA A 307 5.49 0.09 22.82
CA ALA A 307 6.03 0.53 21.54
C ALA A 307 7.47 0.03 21.29
N ALA A 308 8.28 -0.11 22.33
CA ALA A 308 9.66 -0.58 22.25
C ALA A 308 9.77 -2.10 22.02
N ARG A 309 8.86 -2.91 22.59
CA ARG A 309 8.90 -4.38 22.45
C ARG A 309 8.74 -4.87 21.00
N GLY A 310 8.17 -4.07 20.10
CA GLY A 310 8.15 -4.36 18.67
C GLY A 310 9.49 -4.13 17.93
N LYS A 311 10.46 -3.48 18.60
CA LYS A 311 11.81 -3.18 18.08
C LYS A 311 12.91 -4.03 18.73
N GLU A 312 12.67 -4.64 19.89
CA GLU A 312 13.68 -5.39 20.65
C GLU A 312 14.21 -6.63 19.93
N THR A 313 13.53 -7.12 18.88
CA THR A 313 14.05 -8.22 18.04
C THR A 313 15.15 -7.81 17.05
N GLU A 314 15.51 -6.53 16.90
CA GLU A 314 16.47 -6.10 15.86
C GLU A 314 17.87 -5.63 16.34
N ASP A 315 18.11 -5.35 17.62
CA ASP A 315 19.38 -4.72 18.06
C ASP A 315 20.09 -5.46 19.21
N GLY A 316 20.29 -6.77 19.05
CA GLY A 316 20.98 -7.62 20.01
C GLY A 316 22.05 -8.52 19.40
N GLY A 317 22.95 -7.99 18.56
CA GLY A 317 24.07 -8.77 18.02
C GLY A 317 25.27 -7.88 17.64
N GLU A 318 26.47 -8.30 18.06
CA GLU A 318 27.76 -7.69 17.72
C GLU A 318 27.90 -7.42 16.21
N ALA A 319 28.81 -6.50 15.84
CA ALA A 319 29.10 -6.05 14.48
C ALA A 319 29.46 -7.19 13.52
N SER A 320 28.43 -7.90 13.07
CA SER A 320 28.42 -8.87 11.99
C SER A 320 28.06 -8.13 10.70
N PHE A 321 28.49 -8.69 9.57
CA PHE A 321 28.14 -8.20 8.24
C PHE A 321 26.61 -8.06 8.13
N LYS A 322 26.10 -6.82 8.08
CA LYS A 322 24.68 -6.56 7.83
C LYS A 322 24.42 -6.78 6.35
N THR A 323 23.92 -7.97 6.00
CA THR A 323 23.49 -8.30 4.65
C THR A 323 22.49 -7.25 4.15
N GLN A 324 22.72 -6.69 2.95
CA GLN A 324 21.76 -5.77 2.31
C GLN A 324 20.55 -6.50 1.69
N GLN A 325 20.48 -7.83 1.83
CA GLN A 325 19.36 -8.63 1.35
C GLN A 325 18.12 -8.34 2.19
N ILE A 326 17.01 -8.18 1.50
CA ILE A 326 15.72 -7.90 2.12
C ILE A 326 15.15 -9.24 2.59
N PRO A 327 14.83 -9.40 3.89
CA PRO A 327 14.28 -10.65 4.38
C PRO A 327 12.83 -10.84 3.93
N PRO A 328 12.41 -12.06 3.53
CA PRO A 328 11.04 -12.33 3.09
C PRO A 328 10.02 -12.20 4.23
N ILE A 329 8.81 -11.74 3.91
CA ILE A 329 7.68 -11.60 4.85
C ILE A 329 6.60 -12.62 4.49
N THR A 330 6.54 -13.71 5.24
CA THR A 330 5.60 -14.84 4.99
C THR A 330 4.19 -14.61 5.53
N LYS A 331 3.89 -13.41 6.07
CA LYS A 331 2.63 -13.17 6.80
C LYS A 331 1.38 -13.35 5.94
N PHE A 332 1.44 -12.98 4.65
CA PHE A 332 0.29 -13.11 3.74
C PHE A 332 -0.06 -14.57 3.42
N MET A 333 0.90 -15.50 3.57
CA MET A 333 0.74 -16.94 3.33
C MET A 333 0.03 -17.67 4.47
N LYS A 334 -0.09 -17.08 5.67
CA LYS A 334 -0.71 -17.74 6.84
C LYS A 334 -2.23 -17.90 6.73
N ASP A 335 -2.87 -17.10 5.88
CA ASP A 335 -4.32 -17.02 5.73
C ASP A 335 -4.80 -17.49 4.35
N ILE A 336 -4.13 -18.48 3.74
CA ILE A 336 -4.56 -19.02 2.45
C ILE A 336 -5.85 -19.81 2.67
N ILE A 337 -6.92 -19.41 1.97
CA ILE A 337 -8.23 -20.04 2.01
C ILE A 337 -8.43 -20.75 0.67
N ALA A 338 -9.09 -21.91 0.69
CA ALA A 338 -9.49 -22.61 -0.53
C ALA A 338 -10.23 -21.67 -1.51
N GLY A 339 -9.83 -21.71 -2.78
CA GLY A 339 -10.37 -20.84 -3.83
C GLY A 339 -9.70 -19.46 -3.97
N ARG A 340 -8.71 -19.14 -3.12
CA ARG A 340 -7.83 -17.97 -3.33
C ARG A 340 -6.47 -18.44 -3.85
N PRO A 341 -6.12 -18.18 -5.11
CA PRO A 341 -4.82 -18.54 -5.64
C PRO A 341 -3.70 -17.75 -4.98
N VAL A 342 -2.50 -18.34 -4.98
CA VAL A 342 -1.24 -17.66 -4.66
C VAL A 342 -0.57 -17.35 -5.98
N PHE A 343 -0.23 -16.07 -6.21
CA PHE A 343 0.38 -15.63 -7.46
C PHE A 343 1.91 -15.62 -7.41
N GLY A 344 2.52 -15.87 -6.27
CA GLY A 344 3.97 -15.98 -6.11
C GLY A 344 4.35 -16.07 -4.63
N GLY A 345 5.47 -16.73 -4.34
CA GLY A 345 6.03 -16.79 -3.01
C GLY A 345 6.63 -15.45 -2.55
N PRO A 346 6.93 -15.32 -1.24
CA PRO A 346 7.55 -14.12 -0.70
C PRO A 346 8.95 -13.89 -1.30
N LEU A 347 9.16 -12.74 -1.94
CA LEU A 347 10.39 -12.37 -2.66
C LEU A 347 10.88 -13.41 -3.70
N GLU A 348 9.97 -14.23 -4.23
CA GLU A 348 10.31 -15.24 -5.22
C GLU A 348 10.40 -14.62 -6.63
N PRO A 349 11.50 -14.85 -7.39
CA PRO A 349 11.57 -14.51 -8.82
C PRO A 349 10.42 -15.15 -9.61
N GLY A 350 9.96 -14.49 -10.67
CA GLY A 350 8.78 -14.95 -11.44
C GLY A 350 7.42 -14.62 -10.81
N GLY A 351 7.40 -14.09 -9.58
CA GLY A 351 6.22 -13.42 -9.03
C GLY A 351 5.89 -12.12 -9.79
N PHE A 352 5.55 -11.05 -9.06
CA PHE A 352 5.40 -9.73 -9.68
C PHE A 352 6.69 -8.92 -9.54
N ARG A 353 7.22 -8.43 -10.67
CA ARG A 353 8.36 -7.50 -10.65
C ARG A 353 7.91 -6.12 -10.17
N LEU A 354 8.56 -5.59 -9.13
CA LEU A 354 8.25 -4.25 -8.66
C LEU A 354 8.68 -3.20 -9.69
N ARG A 355 7.73 -2.34 -10.07
CA ARG A 355 7.98 -1.09 -10.76
C ARG A 355 7.48 0.07 -9.91
N TYR A 356 8.35 1.04 -9.63
CA TYR A 356 7.90 2.26 -8.96
C TYR A 356 7.15 3.13 -9.95
N GLY A 357 5.94 3.52 -9.59
CA GLY A 357 5.11 4.37 -10.44
C GLY A 357 3.71 4.53 -9.87
N ARG A 358 2.96 5.49 -10.39
CA ARG A 358 1.56 5.71 -10.00
C ARG A 358 0.72 5.81 -11.25
N ALA A 359 0.13 4.70 -11.66
CA ALA A 359 -0.78 4.70 -12.80
C ALA A 359 -2.00 5.58 -12.47
N ARG A 360 -2.57 6.22 -13.49
CA ARG A 360 -3.76 7.08 -13.35
C ARG A 360 -4.90 6.41 -12.55
N PRO A 361 -5.27 5.13 -12.78
CA PRO A 361 -6.35 4.48 -12.01
C PRO A 361 -5.93 4.02 -10.61
N SER A 362 -4.64 3.96 -10.27
CA SER A 362 -4.17 3.32 -9.04
C SER A 362 -4.57 4.06 -7.76
N GLY A 363 -4.95 5.34 -7.84
CA GLY A 363 -5.54 6.07 -6.71
C GLY A 363 -4.72 6.00 -5.41
N LEU A 364 -5.33 5.47 -4.34
CA LEU A 364 -4.78 5.25 -3.00
C LEU A 364 -4.93 3.76 -2.65
N ALA A 365 -3.91 3.16 -2.03
CA ALA A 365 -3.92 1.76 -1.60
C ALA A 365 -4.21 0.75 -2.73
N ALA A 366 -3.86 1.11 -3.96
CA ALA A 366 -3.95 0.23 -5.12
C ALA A 366 -2.59 0.07 -5.81
N ALA A 367 -2.43 -1.07 -6.48
CA ALA A 367 -1.31 -1.35 -7.36
C ALA A 367 -1.86 -1.55 -8.77
N SER A 368 -1.01 -1.41 -9.77
CA SER A 368 -1.41 -1.62 -11.16
C SER A 368 -0.57 -2.68 -11.84
N THR A 369 -1.18 -3.49 -12.68
CA THR A 369 -0.48 -4.50 -13.47
C THR A 369 -1.01 -4.50 -14.89
N ASN A 370 -0.27 -5.12 -15.80
CA ASN A 370 -0.66 -5.22 -17.20
C ASN A 370 -1.93 -6.08 -17.33
N THR A 371 -2.81 -5.70 -18.25
CA THR A 371 -4.07 -6.44 -18.48
C THR A 371 -3.83 -7.85 -19.05
N ALA A 372 -2.78 -8.07 -19.85
CA ALA A 372 -2.35 -9.40 -20.28
C ALA A 372 -1.95 -10.28 -19.08
N SER A 373 -1.33 -9.72 -18.03
CA SER A 373 -1.02 -10.46 -16.80
C SER A 373 -2.29 -10.92 -16.07
N MET A 374 -3.33 -10.08 -16.03
CA MET A 374 -4.63 -10.42 -15.47
C MET A 374 -5.26 -11.62 -16.21
N LEU A 375 -5.22 -11.59 -17.55
CA LEU A 375 -5.72 -12.68 -18.39
C LEU A 375 -4.90 -13.97 -18.22
N ALA A 376 -3.58 -13.84 -18.05
CA ALA A 376 -2.68 -14.97 -17.91
C ALA A 376 -2.83 -15.71 -16.58
N LEU A 377 -3.30 -15.02 -15.55
CA LEU A 377 -3.63 -15.59 -14.26
C LEU A 377 -5.10 -16.03 -14.18
N ASP A 378 -5.62 -16.53 -15.30
CA ASP A 378 -6.97 -17.07 -15.46
C ASP A 378 -8.10 -16.18 -14.96
N ASP A 379 -7.95 -14.86 -15.15
CA ASP A 379 -8.95 -13.87 -14.76
C ASP A 379 -9.28 -13.89 -13.24
N PHE A 380 -8.42 -14.49 -12.40
CA PHE A 380 -8.57 -14.41 -10.94
C PHE A 380 -8.25 -13.00 -10.42
N ILE A 381 -7.28 -12.35 -11.06
CA ILE A 381 -7.00 -10.93 -10.85
C ILE A 381 -7.75 -10.15 -11.92
N THR A 382 -8.65 -9.27 -11.49
CA THR A 382 -9.36 -8.34 -12.36
C THR A 382 -9.34 -6.95 -11.74
N ILE A 383 -9.88 -5.97 -12.45
CA ILE A 383 -9.99 -4.59 -11.99
C ILE A 383 -10.82 -4.55 -10.70
N GLY A 384 -10.21 -4.10 -9.60
CA GLY A 384 -10.83 -4.03 -8.27
C GLY A 384 -10.62 -5.28 -7.41
N THR A 385 -10.00 -6.35 -7.91
CA THR A 385 -9.63 -7.51 -7.07
C THR A 385 -8.69 -7.04 -5.96
N GLN A 386 -9.04 -7.33 -4.70
CA GLN A 386 -8.16 -7.08 -3.56
C GLN A 386 -7.12 -8.22 -3.46
N MET A 387 -5.87 -7.89 -3.73
CA MET A 387 -4.74 -8.81 -3.59
C MET A 387 -4.04 -8.58 -2.26
N LYS A 388 -3.76 -9.64 -1.50
CA LYS A 388 -2.84 -9.56 -0.35
C LYS A 388 -1.42 -9.51 -0.89
N ILE A 389 -0.60 -8.60 -0.37
CA ILE A 389 0.77 -8.38 -0.84
C ILE A 389 1.76 -8.50 0.31
N GLU A 390 3.01 -8.78 -0.03
CA GLU A 390 4.11 -8.85 0.92
C GLU A 390 4.54 -7.47 1.43
N ARG A 391 4.66 -6.50 0.50
CA ARG A 391 5.06 -5.10 0.72
C ARG A 391 4.36 -4.20 -0.30
N PRO A 392 4.20 -2.88 -0.04
CA PRO A 392 4.47 -2.19 1.23
C PRO A 392 3.33 -2.31 2.25
N GLY A 393 2.11 -2.61 1.81
CA GLY A 393 0.92 -2.75 2.64
C GLY A 393 0.54 -4.20 2.94
N LYS A 394 -0.62 -4.40 3.58
CA LYS A 394 -1.20 -5.75 3.79
C LYS A 394 -1.93 -6.27 2.55
N ALA A 395 -2.50 -5.35 1.78
CA ALA A 395 -3.28 -5.64 0.59
C ALA A 395 -3.31 -4.38 -0.30
N CYS A 396 -3.58 -4.58 -1.57
CA CYS A 396 -3.87 -3.51 -2.52
C CYS A 396 -5.08 -3.91 -3.37
N ALA A 397 -5.81 -2.92 -3.89
CA ALA A 397 -6.71 -3.16 -5.02
C ALA A 397 -5.89 -3.21 -6.31
N ILE A 398 -6.26 -4.07 -7.26
CA ILE A 398 -5.61 -4.14 -8.57
C ILE A 398 -6.32 -3.22 -9.57
N THR A 399 -5.53 -2.51 -10.36
CA THR A 399 -5.96 -1.63 -11.45
C THR A 399 -5.15 -1.92 -12.72
N PRO A 400 -5.65 -1.59 -13.92
CA PRO A 400 -4.90 -1.83 -15.15
C PRO A 400 -3.81 -0.78 -15.37
N CYS A 401 -2.68 -1.19 -15.94
CA CYS A 401 -1.63 -0.30 -16.44
C CYS A 401 -1.06 -0.84 -17.74
N ASP A 402 -1.35 -0.17 -18.85
CA ASP A 402 -0.91 -0.59 -20.19
C ASP A 402 0.57 -0.32 -20.44
N GLU A 403 1.19 0.57 -19.66
CA GLU A 403 2.64 0.83 -19.71
C GLU A 403 3.48 -0.22 -18.98
N ALA A 404 2.85 -1.01 -18.10
CA ALA A 404 3.55 -2.06 -17.34
C ALA A 404 3.85 -3.24 -18.26
N GLU A 405 5.00 -3.90 -18.07
CA GLU A 405 5.30 -5.13 -18.82
C GLU A 405 4.35 -6.27 -18.42
N GLY A 406 3.91 -7.04 -19.40
CA GLY A 406 3.06 -8.20 -19.24
C GLY A 406 3.82 -9.47 -18.83
N PRO A 407 3.13 -10.62 -18.83
CA PRO A 407 3.70 -11.87 -18.38
C PRO A 407 4.70 -12.44 -19.38
N TRP A 408 5.69 -13.15 -18.86
CA TRP A 408 6.52 -14.05 -19.65
C TRP A 408 5.95 -15.46 -19.59
N VAL A 409 5.84 -16.09 -20.76
CA VAL A 409 5.18 -17.38 -20.91
C VAL A 409 6.02 -18.36 -21.71
N VAL A 410 5.86 -19.64 -21.39
CA VAL A 410 6.37 -20.76 -22.18
C VAL A 410 5.21 -21.41 -22.93
N LEU A 411 5.34 -21.54 -24.25
CA LEU A 411 4.33 -22.17 -25.10
C LEU A 411 4.54 -23.69 -25.22
N ASN A 412 3.52 -24.40 -25.69
CA ASN A 412 3.53 -25.85 -25.91
C ASN A 412 4.63 -26.35 -26.86
N ASP A 413 5.10 -25.49 -27.77
CA ASP A 413 6.18 -25.80 -28.71
C ASP A 413 7.58 -25.43 -28.17
N GLY A 414 7.64 -24.89 -26.95
CA GLY A 414 8.87 -24.52 -26.27
C GLY A 414 9.29 -23.07 -26.45
N ARG A 415 8.54 -22.25 -27.19
CA ARG A 415 8.83 -20.81 -27.28
C ARG A 415 8.71 -20.14 -25.92
N PHE A 416 9.63 -19.22 -25.63
CA PHE A 416 9.62 -18.35 -24.47
C PHE A 416 9.59 -16.90 -24.92
N LEU A 417 8.58 -16.15 -24.47
CA LEU A 417 8.35 -14.75 -24.88
C LEU A 417 7.50 -14.00 -23.87
N ARG A 418 7.53 -12.66 -23.95
CA ARG A 418 6.66 -11.76 -23.22
C ARG A 418 5.49 -11.30 -24.09
N VAL A 419 4.33 -11.06 -23.49
CA VAL A 419 3.19 -10.44 -24.19
C VAL A 419 2.62 -9.30 -23.36
N ASP A 420 2.67 -8.07 -23.89
CA ASP A 420 2.17 -6.89 -23.18
C ASP A 420 0.73 -6.53 -23.59
N GLU A 421 0.29 -6.98 -24.77
CA GLU A 421 -1.02 -6.63 -25.34
C GLU A 421 -2.09 -7.69 -24.99
N PRO A 422 -3.25 -7.30 -24.43
CA PRO A 422 -4.29 -8.26 -24.04
C PRO A 422 -4.83 -9.08 -25.21
N ALA A 423 -5.05 -8.44 -26.36
CA ALA A 423 -5.55 -9.12 -27.56
C ALA A 423 -4.53 -10.14 -28.10
N ALA A 424 -3.24 -9.82 -28.02
CA ALA A 424 -2.15 -10.74 -28.36
C ALA A 424 -2.16 -11.96 -27.44
N TYR A 425 -2.28 -11.74 -26.12
CA TYR A 425 -2.31 -12.83 -25.15
C TYR A 425 -3.49 -13.78 -25.39
N VAL A 426 -4.69 -13.24 -25.64
CA VAL A 426 -5.88 -14.05 -25.96
C VAL A 426 -5.64 -14.96 -27.17
N SER A 427 -4.90 -14.50 -28.18
CA SER A 427 -4.62 -15.28 -29.39
C SER A 427 -3.73 -16.51 -29.14
N ILE A 428 -2.89 -16.46 -28.09
CA ILE A 428 -1.98 -17.56 -27.72
C ILE A 428 -2.40 -18.29 -26.45
N ARG A 429 -3.47 -17.88 -25.77
CA ARG A 429 -3.86 -18.40 -24.44
C ARG A 429 -3.97 -19.93 -24.41
N THR A 430 -4.41 -20.56 -25.51
CA THR A 430 -4.51 -22.03 -25.61
C THR A 430 -3.17 -22.73 -25.77
N ASP A 431 -2.15 -22.01 -26.22
CA ASP A 431 -0.80 -22.53 -26.45
C ASP A 431 0.13 -22.27 -25.27
N VAL A 432 -0.24 -21.36 -24.36
CA VAL A 432 0.49 -21.10 -23.12
C VAL A 432 0.43 -22.32 -22.21
N LYS A 433 1.60 -22.86 -21.89
CA LYS A 433 1.77 -24.04 -21.04
C LYS A 433 2.17 -23.67 -19.61
N GLN A 434 2.95 -22.61 -19.46
CA GLN A 434 3.42 -22.10 -18.17
C GLN A 434 3.53 -20.58 -18.22
N VAL A 435 3.10 -19.91 -17.16
CA VAL A 435 3.46 -18.51 -16.86
C VAL A 435 4.75 -18.57 -16.05
N TRP A 436 5.84 -18.07 -16.63
CA TRP A 436 7.16 -18.06 -15.99
C TRP A 436 7.33 -16.86 -15.07
N ASP A 437 6.80 -15.71 -15.50
CA ASP A 437 6.80 -14.48 -14.73
C ASP A 437 5.48 -13.73 -14.94
N ASN A 438 4.89 -13.19 -13.87
CA ASN A 438 3.57 -12.55 -13.93
C ASN A 438 3.56 -11.16 -14.58
N GLY A 439 4.73 -10.58 -14.87
CA GLY A 439 4.91 -9.22 -15.32
C GLY A 439 5.16 -8.24 -14.18
N GLU A 440 4.96 -6.96 -14.48
CA GLU A 440 5.21 -5.88 -13.53
C GLU A 440 3.99 -5.57 -12.64
N LEU A 441 4.29 -5.17 -11.40
CA LEU A 441 3.36 -4.58 -10.47
C LEU A 441 3.85 -3.17 -10.10
N VAL A 442 3.10 -2.19 -10.61
CA VAL A 442 3.34 -0.76 -10.43
C VAL A 442 2.80 -0.33 -9.07
N ILE A 443 3.70 0.14 -8.20
CA ILE A 443 3.36 0.60 -6.84
C ILE A 443 3.92 2.01 -6.62
N GLY A 444 3.06 2.90 -6.12
CA GLY A 444 3.42 4.28 -5.85
C GLY A 444 4.32 4.41 -4.61
N TYR A 445 5.27 5.36 -4.65
CA TYR A 445 6.10 5.73 -3.50
C TYR A 445 5.26 6.05 -2.25
N GLY A 446 4.11 6.73 -2.43
CA GLY A 446 3.20 7.09 -1.35
C GLY A 446 2.77 5.90 -0.49
N GLU A 447 2.62 4.71 -1.08
CA GLU A 447 2.24 3.48 -0.36
C GLU A 447 3.34 3.02 0.61
N PHE A 448 4.61 3.17 0.23
CA PHE A 448 5.74 2.87 1.12
C PHE A 448 5.84 3.89 2.25
N MET A 449 5.66 5.17 1.92
CA MET A 449 5.71 6.27 2.88
C MET A 449 4.59 6.15 3.93
N GLU A 450 3.35 5.91 3.50
CA GLU A 450 2.19 5.77 4.40
C GLU A 450 2.34 4.55 5.33
N ASN A 451 2.78 3.42 4.80
CA ASN A 451 2.97 2.20 5.57
C ASN A 451 4.29 2.16 6.37
N ASN A 452 5.09 3.23 6.29
CA ASN A 452 6.40 3.37 6.92
C ASN A 452 7.31 2.14 6.64
N LYS A 453 7.38 1.76 5.36
CA LYS A 453 8.22 0.66 4.88
C LYS A 453 9.46 1.18 4.16
N ARG A 454 10.56 0.43 4.29
CA ARG A 454 11.77 0.69 3.50
C ARG A 454 11.46 0.45 2.02
N LEU A 455 11.98 1.33 1.16
CA LEU A 455 12.00 1.08 -0.27
C LEU A 455 12.84 -0.15 -0.56
N VAL A 456 12.39 -0.92 -1.55
CA VAL A 456 13.12 -2.08 -2.06
C VAL A 456 13.71 -1.76 -3.43
N PRO A 457 14.86 -2.33 -3.82
CA PRO A 457 15.39 -2.12 -5.17
C PRO A 457 14.36 -2.56 -6.22
N ALA A 458 14.11 -1.69 -7.21
CA ALA A 458 13.34 -2.02 -8.39
C ALA A 458 14.28 -2.32 -9.57
N GLY A 459 13.77 -2.98 -10.60
CA GLY A 459 14.51 -3.20 -11.85
C GLY A 459 14.81 -1.88 -12.58
N TYR A 460 15.81 -1.91 -13.47
CA TYR A 460 16.14 -0.77 -14.33
C TYR A 460 15.15 -0.71 -15.50
N THR A 461 14.09 0.08 -15.35
CA THR A 461 12.99 0.19 -16.33
C THR A 461 13.26 1.29 -17.38
N MET A 462 12.42 1.33 -18.42
CA MET A 462 12.40 2.44 -19.37
C MET A 462 12.12 3.80 -18.70
N ASP A 463 11.40 3.86 -17.57
CA ASP A 463 11.21 5.13 -16.85
C ASP A 463 12.53 5.65 -16.26
N TRP A 464 13.33 4.74 -15.71
CA TRP A 464 14.63 5.11 -15.15
C TRP A 464 15.57 5.54 -16.27
N TRP A 465 15.71 4.71 -17.32
CA TRP A 465 16.53 5.08 -18.48
C TRP A 465 16.11 6.41 -19.11
N ALA A 466 14.80 6.66 -19.27
CA ALA A 466 14.29 7.93 -19.76
C ALA A 466 14.71 9.10 -18.87
N SER A 467 14.74 8.91 -17.55
CA SER A 467 15.18 9.94 -16.59
C SER A 467 16.68 10.23 -16.72
N ASP A 468 17.51 9.19 -16.83
CA ASP A 468 18.96 9.33 -17.02
C ASP A 468 19.29 10.04 -18.35
N MET A 469 18.54 9.70 -19.42
CA MET A 469 18.68 10.35 -20.72
C MET A 469 18.21 11.81 -20.68
N LEU A 470 17.09 12.07 -20.02
CA LEU A 470 16.49 13.40 -19.96
C LEU A 470 17.47 14.43 -19.41
N ASP A 471 18.14 14.11 -18.30
CA ASP A 471 19.13 15.01 -17.67
C ASP A 471 20.41 15.18 -18.53
N SER A 472 20.65 14.27 -19.48
CA SER A 472 21.80 14.31 -20.39
C SER A 472 21.57 15.14 -21.67
N LEU A 473 20.34 15.62 -21.91
CA LEU A 473 19.95 16.34 -23.14
C LEU A 473 19.72 17.83 -22.85
N ALA A 474 20.76 18.54 -22.43
CA ALA A 474 20.66 19.94 -21.99
C ALA A 474 20.71 20.94 -23.16
N THR A 475 21.35 20.59 -24.26
CA THR A 475 21.58 21.47 -25.42
C THR A 475 21.00 20.90 -26.72
N GLU A 476 20.68 21.77 -27.69
CA GLU A 476 20.19 21.31 -29.00
C GLU A 476 21.26 20.50 -29.76
N GLU A 477 22.55 20.69 -29.46
CA GLU A 477 23.63 19.85 -30.00
C GLU A 477 23.57 18.42 -29.46
N GLU A 478 23.36 18.24 -28.15
CA GLU A 478 23.18 16.93 -27.52
C GLU A 478 21.90 16.24 -27.99
N VAL A 479 20.81 16.99 -28.14
CA VAL A 479 19.57 16.51 -28.74
C VAL A 479 19.82 16.05 -30.17
N ALA A 480 20.50 16.86 -30.99
CA ALA A 480 20.82 16.49 -32.37
C ALA A 480 21.69 15.22 -32.44
N ALA A 481 22.69 15.09 -31.57
CA ALA A 481 23.54 13.89 -31.48
C ALA A 481 22.74 12.64 -31.08
N PHE A 482 21.85 12.76 -30.09
CA PHE A 482 20.97 11.68 -29.66
C PHE A 482 20.06 11.21 -30.80
N LEU A 483 19.42 12.16 -31.48
CA LEU A 483 18.54 11.86 -32.61
C LEU A 483 19.29 11.27 -33.81
N GLN A 484 20.55 11.67 -34.01
CA GLN A 484 21.42 11.05 -35.00
C GLN A 484 21.70 9.59 -34.67
N HIS A 485 21.95 9.26 -33.40
CA HIS A 485 22.10 7.86 -32.96
C HIS A 485 20.84 7.04 -33.21
N LEU A 486 19.65 7.62 -32.98
CA LEU A 486 18.37 6.98 -33.27
C LEU A 486 18.03 6.91 -34.76
N GLY A 487 18.67 7.73 -35.60
CA GLY A 487 18.31 7.89 -37.01
C GLY A 487 16.94 8.55 -37.21
N GLN A 488 16.50 9.38 -36.26
CA GLN A 488 15.19 10.04 -36.29
C GLN A 488 15.31 11.56 -36.52
N PRO A 489 14.32 12.18 -37.19
CA PRO A 489 14.34 13.62 -37.43
C PRO A 489 13.89 14.40 -36.18
N ARG A 490 14.46 15.60 -35.98
CA ARG A 490 14.09 16.55 -34.90
C ARG A 490 12.59 16.87 -34.84
N SER A 491 11.90 16.84 -35.99
CA SER A 491 10.47 17.11 -36.09
C SER A 491 9.57 16.03 -35.50
N ALA A 492 10.09 14.82 -35.25
CA ALA A 492 9.35 13.73 -34.62
C ALA A 492 9.41 13.78 -33.08
N TRP A 493 10.12 14.76 -32.51
CA TRP A 493 10.41 14.85 -31.08
C TRP A 493 9.92 16.17 -30.48
N PRO A 494 9.61 16.21 -29.18
CA PRO A 494 9.14 17.42 -28.50
C PRO A 494 10.09 18.60 -28.68
N ALA A 495 9.55 19.81 -28.75
CA ALA A 495 10.36 21.03 -28.89
C ALA A 495 11.14 21.32 -27.59
N GLY A 496 12.24 22.09 -27.71
CA GLY A 496 13.11 22.43 -26.59
C GLY A 496 14.02 21.29 -26.13
N CYS A 497 14.86 21.58 -25.13
CA CYS A 497 15.82 20.66 -24.53
C CYS A 497 15.41 20.33 -23.09
N PRO A 498 15.29 19.05 -22.72
CA PRO A 498 14.75 18.71 -21.42
C PRO A 498 15.80 18.72 -20.29
N GLY A 499 17.10 18.69 -20.58
CA GLY A 499 18.14 18.50 -19.57
C GLY A 499 18.30 19.63 -18.54
N LEU A 500 17.77 20.82 -18.82
CA LEU A 500 17.71 21.88 -17.82
C LEU A 500 16.61 21.58 -16.79
N PRO A 501 16.92 21.53 -15.47
CA PRO A 501 15.90 21.43 -14.43
C PRO A 501 14.89 22.57 -14.53
N SER A 502 13.62 22.28 -14.24
CA SER A 502 12.54 23.29 -14.36
C SER A 502 12.81 24.52 -13.52
N GLU A 503 13.39 24.34 -12.33
CA GLU A 503 13.71 25.41 -11.38
C GLU A 503 14.81 26.35 -11.85
N GLU A 504 15.65 25.91 -12.79
CA GLU A 504 16.78 26.67 -13.34
C GLU A 504 16.44 27.37 -14.66
N ALA A 505 15.25 27.11 -15.23
CA ALA A 505 14.81 27.68 -16.49
C ALA A 505 14.27 29.12 -16.36
N GLU A 506 14.35 29.89 -17.45
CA GLU A 506 13.74 31.22 -17.53
C GLU A 506 12.21 31.18 -17.34
N ASP A 507 11.57 30.14 -17.88
CA ASP A 507 10.16 29.80 -17.66
C ASP A 507 10.05 28.38 -17.09
N PRO A 508 9.98 28.24 -15.75
CA PRO A 508 9.86 26.94 -15.10
C PRO A 508 8.61 26.15 -15.51
N HIS A 509 7.50 26.82 -15.78
CA HIS A 509 6.24 26.15 -16.11
C HIS A 509 6.29 25.56 -17.52
N ALA A 510 6.84 26.30 -18.49
CA ALA A 510 7.06 25.78 -19.83
C ALA A 510 8.09 24.63 -19.82
N GLN A 511 9.19 24.77 -19.08
CA GLN A 511 10.23 23.74 -19.01
C GLN A 511 9.73 22.45 -18.38
N PHE A 512 8.84 22.52 -17.39
CA PHE A 512 8.20 21.33 -16.82
C PHE A 512 7.47 20.50 -17.87
N TRP A 513 6.67 21.14 -18.73
CA TRP A 513 5.95 20.43 -19.79
C TRP A 513 6.90 19.89 -20.87
N VAL A 514 7.95 20.63 -21.22
CA VAL A 514 9.02 20.12 -22.09
C VAL A 514 9.61 18.83 -21.51
N ARG A 515 9.99 18.83 -20.23
CA ARG A 515 10.52 17.62 -19.55
C ARG A 515 9.52 16.48 -19.53
N CYS A 516 8.25 16.74 -19.24
CA CYS A 516 7.20 15.72 -19.26
C CYS A 516 7.02 15.08 -20.64
N ASP A 517 6.90 15.91 -21.69
CA ASP A 517 6.72 15.44 -23.07
C ASP A 517 7.93 14.61 -23.54
N TRP A 518 9.15 15.08 -23.23
CA TRP A 518 10.38 14.33 -23.53
C TRP A 518 10.46 13.01 -22.76
N HIS A 519 10.12 13.01 -21.47
CA HIS A 519 10.13 11.78 -20.67
C HIS A 519 9.13 10.74 -21.22
N GLU A 520 7.91 11.17 -21.54
CA GLU A 520 6.90 10.31 -22.15
C GLU A 520 7.38 9.71 -23.48
N GLN A 521 7.96 10.53 -24.35
CA GLN A 521 8.50 10.07 -25.63
C GLN A 521 9.68 9.09 -25.45
N LEU A 522 10.60 9.39 -24.53
CA LEU A 522 11.76 8.52 -24.23
C LEU A 522 11.34 7.16 -23.69
N ARG A 523 10.32 7.11 -22.82
CA ARG A 523 9.81 5.85 -22.26
C ARG A 523 9.22 4.90 -23.30
N GLN A 524 8.75 5.43 -24.42
CA GLN A 524 8.15 4.67 -25.51
C GLN A 524 9.17 4.22 -26.57
N CYS A 525 10.45 4.55 -26.39
CA CYS A 525 11.51 4.13 -27.30
C CYS A 525 11.71 2.62 -27.29
N ASP A 526 11.85 2.04 -28.48
CA ASP A 526 12.25 0.65 -28.69
C ASP A 526 13.59 0.66 -29.43
N LEU A 527 14.68 0.54 -28.68
CA LEU A 527 16.03 0.71 -29.21
C LEU A 527 16.55 -0.60 -29.79
N THR A 528 17.18 -0.52 -30.97
CA THR A 528 18.07 -1.60 -31.43
C THR A 528 19.32 -1.68 -30.55
N TRP A 529 20.00 -2.83 -30.56
CA TRP A 529 21.27 -3.00 -29.82
C TRP A 529 22.30 -1.91 -30.16
N ALA A 530 22.43 -1.55 -31.45
CA ALA A 530 23.38 -0.53 -31.88
C ALA A 530 23.02 0.86 -31.33
N GLN A 531 21.74 1.20 -31.28
CA GLN A 531 21.24 2.45 -30.70
C GLN A 531 21.44 2.48 -29.18
N ALA A 532 21.06 1.40 -28.48
CA ALA A 532 21.24 1.27 -27.03
C ALA A 532 22.72 1.39 -26.62
N LEU A 533 23.61 0.70 -27.35
CA LEU A 533 25.05 0.76 -27.12
C LEU A 533 25.62 2.16 -27.39
N ALA A 534 25.17 2.83 -28.45
CA ALA A 534 25.58 4.20 -28.74
C ALA A 534 25.15 5.16 -27.63
N CYS A 535 23.89 5.08 -27.18
CA CYS A 535 23.39 5.91 -26.09
C CYS A 535 24.16 5.67 -24.77
N SER A 536 24.35 4.41 -24.39
CA SER A 536 25.09 4.05 -23.17
C SER A 536 26.54 4.56 -23.20
N ARG A 537 27.23 4.47 -24.34
CA ARG A 537 28.61 4.97 -24.48
C ARG A 537 28.70 6.49 -24.48
N THR A 538 27.75 7.18 -25.11
CA THR A 538 27.77 8.64 -25.24
C THR A 538 27.34 9.33 -23.94
N TYR A 539 26.29 8.82 -23.29
CA TYR A 539 25.64 9.46 -22.14
C TYR A 539 25.88 8.75 -20.80
N ALA A 540 26.72 7.71 -20.78
CA ALA A 540 27.07 6.93 -19.59
C ALA A 540 25.86 6.31 -18.87
N THR A 541 24.77 6.05 -19.60
CA THR A 541 23.59 5.34 -19.08
C THR A 541 23.79 3.83 -19.08
N SER A 542 23.06 3.12 -18.24
CA SER A 542 22.97 1.66 -18.34
C SER A 542 22.22 1.27 -19.62
N LEU A 543 22.36 0.01 -20.05
CA LEU A 543 21.59 -0.51 -21.17
C LEU A 543 20.10 -0.56 -20.78
N PRO A 544 19.19 0.05 -21.56
CA PRO A 544 17.76 -0.06 -21.31
C PRO A 544 17.24 -1.45 -21.66
N PRO A 545 16.08 -1.87 -21.10
CA PRO A 545 15.35 -3.03 -21.60
C PRO A 545 15.13 -2.94 -23.12
N PRO A 546 15.23 -4.05 -23.87
CA PRO A 546 15.50 -5.42 -23.41
C PRO A 546 17.00 -5.75 -23.27
N HIS A 547 17.91 -4.83 -23.56
CA HIS A 547 19.36 -5.08 -23.68
C HIS A 547 20.10 -5.25 -22.34
N ASN A 548 19.35 -5.39 -21.25
CA ASN A 548 19.86 -5.64 -19.90
C ASN A 548 19.18 -6.89 -19.30
N PRO A 549 19.68 -8.10 -19.62
CA PRO A 549 19.17 -9.36 -19.10
C PRO A 549 19.14 -9.44 -17.57
N TRP A 550 18.35 -10.37 -17.03
CA TRP A 550 18.21 -10.59 -15.59
C TRP A 550 19.40 -11.36 -14.99
N PHE A 551 20.61 -10.81 -15.12
CA PHE A 551 21.84 -11.45 -14.66
C PHE A 551 21.84 -11.85 -13.18
N LYS A 552 21.02 -11.19 -12.35
CA LYS A 552 20.89 -11.50 -10.93
C LYS A 552 20.21 -12.85 -10.68
N ASP A 553 19.34 -13.27 -11.58
CA ASP A 553 18.53 -14.48 -11.42
C ASP A 553 19.27 -15.72 -11.97
N LEU A 554 20.36 -15.53 -12.74
CA LEU A 554 21.20 -16.62 -13.22
C LEU A 554 22.15 -17.11 -12.09
N PRO A 555 22.08 -18.39 -11.67
CA PRO A 555 22.97 -18.95 -10.66
C PRO A 555 24.43 -18.91 -11.12
N ILE A 556 25.33 -18.53 -10.21
CA ILE A 556 26.77 -18.47 -10.48
C ILE A 556 27.31 -19.88 -10.77
N GLU A 557 26.73 -20.90 -10.13
CA GLU A 557 27.05 -22.31 -10.28
C GLU A 557 26.78 -22.86 -11.69
N TRP A 558 25.91 -22.21 -12.46
CA TRP A 558 25.61 -22.59 -13.84
C TRP A 558 26.60 -21.99 -14.84
N LEU A 559 27.31 -20.93 -14.46
CA LEU A 559 28.11 -20.13 -15.38
C LEU A 559 29.20 -20.91 -16.12
N PRO A 560 30.02 -21.78 -15.49
CA PRO A 560 31.11 -22.44 -16.22
C PRO A 560 30.60 -23.31 -17.37
N SER A 561 29.58 -24.13 -17.10
CA SER A 561 28.98 -25.02 -18.09
C SER A 561 28.18 -24.25 -19.12
N PHE A 562 27.44 -23.22 -18.70
CA PHE A 562 26.69 -22.37 -19.61
C PHE A 562 27.60 -21.57 -20.56
N LEU A 563 28.75 -21.08 -20.08
CA LEU A 563 29.75 -20.41 -20.91
C LEU A 563 30.34 -21.35 -21.97
N SER A 564 30.60 -22.61 -21.62
CA SER A 564 31.04 -23.63 -22.59
C SER A 564 30.01 -23.85 -23.70
N GLU A 565 28.73 -23.90 -23.36
CA GLU A 565 27.65 -24.01 -24.35
C GLU A 565 27.57 -22.76 -25.23
N LEU A 566 27.70 -21.56 -24.65
CA LEU A 566 27.74 -20.30 -25.40
C LEU A 566 28.92 -20.21 -26.38
N GLU A 567 30.10 -20.72 -26.00
CA GLU A 567 31.28 -20.78 -26.88
C GLU A 567 31.05 -21.68 -28.11
N SER A 568 30.21 -22.70 -27.97
CA SER A 568 29.82 -23.58 -29.08
C SER A 568 28.73 -22.98 -29.98
N GLY A 569 28.09 -21.90 -29.53
CA GLY A 569 27.00 -21.24 -30.22
C GLY A 569 27.40 -20.57 -31.52
N THR A 570 26.44 -20.47 -32.44
CA THR A 570 26.62 -19.81 -33.74
C THR A 570 25.74 -18.58 -33.85
N ILE A 571 26.35 -17.43 -34.20
CA ILE A 571 25.62 -16.20 -34.49
C ILE A 571 25.35 -16.13 -35.98
N GLU A 572 24.09 -16.11 -36.36
CA GLU A 572 23.65 -16.09 -37.76
C GLU A 572 22.69 -14.91 -38.02
N PRO A 573 22.55 -14.45 -39.28
CA PRO A 573 21.53 -13.47 -39.62
C PRO A 573 20.16 -14.00 -39.23
N PHE A 574 19.31 -13.12 -38.67
CA PHE A 574 17.93 -13.49 -38.37
C PHE A 574 17.25 -13.89 -39.68
N THR A 575 16.96 -15.19 -39.80
CA THR A 575 16.26 -15.74 -40.95
C THR A 575 14.79 -15.73 -40.58
N ALA A 576 14.06 -14.76 -41.12
CA ALA A 576 12.64 -14.65 -40.84
C ALA A 576 11.93 -15.94 -41.24
N GLN A 577 11.45 -16.74 -40.27
CA GLN A 577 10.34 -17.64 -40.53
C GLN A 577 9.54 -18.15 -39.31
N GLN A 578 8.23 -18.23 -39.58
CA GLN A 578 7.12 -18.96 -38.94
C GLN A 578 6.60 -18.47 -37.57
N ASP A 579 5.61 -17.58 -37.66
CA ASP A 579 4.53 -17.43 -36.67
C ASP A 579 4.95 -16.94 -35.28
N SER A 580 5.93 -16.02 -35.14
CA SER A 580 6.06 -15.31 -33.86
C SER A 580 4.71 -14.67 -33.54
N PRO A 581 4.09 -14.97 -32.38
CA PRO A 581 2.76 -14.47 -32.09
C PRO A 581 2.71 -12.95 -32.22
N GLN A 582 1.61 -12.46 -32.79
CA GLN A 582 1.40 -11.02 -32.86
C GLN A 582 1.47 -10.43 -31.45
N GLY A 583 2.30 -9.41 -31.24
CA GLY A 583 2.48 -8.78 -29.93
C GLY A 583 3.54 -9.42 -29.02
N ALA A 584 4.30 -10.41 -29.51
CA ALA A 584 5.45 -10.94 -28.79
C ALA A 584 6.54 -9.87 -28.58
N ARG A 585 7.11 -9.87 -27.38
CA ARG A 585 8.20 -9.00 -26.95
C ARG A 585 9.29 -9.82 -26.25
N PRO A 586 10.53 -9.33 -26.20
CA PRO A 586 11.11 -8.25 -27.02
C PRO A 586 11.05 -8.52 -28.53
N LEU A 587 11.23 -7.48 -29.36
CA LEU A 587 11.30 -7.67 -30.81
C LEU A 587 12.60 -8.38 -31.20
N PRO A 588 12.59 -9.24 -32.24
CA PRO A 588 13.81 -9.87 -32.74
C PRO A 588 14.85 -8.87 -33.23
N SER A 589 16.12 -9.19 -33.00
CA SER A 589 17.29 -8.50 -33.52
C SER A 589 17.59 -8.95 -34.96
N ASP A 590 18.47 -8.23 -35.66
CA ASP A 590 18.92 -8.57 -37.01
C ASP A 590 19.76 -9.86 -37.06
N ARG A 591 20.18 -10.36 -35.89
CA ARG A 591 20.97 -11.57 -35.71
C ARG A 591 20.36 -12.43 -34.62
N GLN A 592 20.56 -13.74 -34.72
CA GLN A 592 20.12 -14.72 -33.74
C GLN A 592 21.30 -15.57 -33.27
N LEU A 593 21.23 -16.05 -32.04
CA LEU A 593 22.19 -17.01 -31.47
C LEU A 593 21.55 -18.40 -31.49
N ARG A 594 22.18 -19.33 -32.19
CA ARG A 594 21.80 -20.75 -32.23
C ARG A 594 22.72 -21.57 -31.34
N LEU A 595 22.13 -22.30 -30.41
CA LEU A 595 22.80 -23.24 -29.50
C LEU A 595 22.37 -24.65 -29.88
N SER A 596 23.28 -25.37 -30.53
CA SER A 596 23.01 -26.68 -31.11
C SER A 596 22.78 -27.74 -30.04
N GLY A 597 21.68 -28.48 -30.15
CA GLY A 597 21.33 -29.50 -29.17
C GLY A 597 20.88 -28.98 -27.80
N GLY A 598 20.67 -27.67 -27.64
CA GLY A 598 20.25 -27.05 -26.38
C GLY A 598 18.88 -27.54 -25.87
N ALA A 599 18.02 -28.06 -26.76
CA ALA A 599 16.68 -28.57 -26.45
C ALA A 599 16.56 -30.10 -26.57
N ILE A 600 17.68 -30.84 -26.70
CA ILE A 600 17.66 -32.30 -26.86
C ILE A 600 16.81 -32.96 -25.77
N GLY A 601 15.82 -33.75 -26.18
CA GLY A 601 14.98 -34.50 -25.25
C GLY A 601 13.96 -33.66 -24.48
N TRP A 602 13.90 -32.34 -24.70
CA TRP A 602 12.89 -31.48 -24.08
C TRP A 602 11.48 -31.82 -24.60
N ARG A 603 10.48 -31.79 -23.71
CA ARG A 603 9.07 -32.00 -24.05
C ARG A 603 8.19 -31.11 -23.20
N SER A 604 7.14 -30.55 -23.78
CA SER A 604 6.20 -29.69 -23.04
C SER A 604 5.49 -30.38 -21.88
N GLY A 605 5.36 -31.71 -21.91
CA GLY A 605 4.81 -32.51 -20.81
C GLY A 605 5.63 -32.44 -19.51
N MET A 606 6.90 -32.02 -19.56
CA MET A 606 7.72 -31.82 -18.34
C MET A 606 7.18 -30.69 -17.44
N MET A 607 6.45 -29.73 -18.02
CA MET A 607 5.80 -28.64 -17.27
C MET A 607 4.49 -29.05 -16.60
N ASP A 608 3.96 -30.25 -16.89
CA ASP A 608 2.79 -30.79 -16.17
C ASP A 608 3.16 -31.32 -14.78
N GLU A 609 4.46 -31.50 -14.51
CA GLU A 609 4.96 -31.93 -13.22
C GLU A 609 5.05 -30.74 -12.25
N LEU A 610 4.61 -30.95 -11.02
CA LEU A 610 4.73 -29.97 -9.94
C LEU A 610 6.06 -30.16 -9.22
N GLU A 611 6.65 -29.05 -8.77
CA GLU A 611 7.89 -29.09 -8.00
C GLU A 611 7.73 -29.97 -6.74
N PRO A 612 8.60 -30.97 -6.53
CA PRO A 612 8.56 -31.81 -5.34
C PRO A 612 9.10 -31.06 -4.11
N GLU A 613 8.70 -31.48 -2.90
CA GLU A 613 9.20 -30.89 -1.64
C GLU A 613 10.73 -30.97 -1.49
N SER A 614 11.36 -31.94 -2.16
CA SER A 614 12.80 -32.09 -2.26
C SER A 614 13.15 -32.43 -3.69
N LEU A 615 14.04 -31.63 -4.28
CA LEU A 615 14.57 -31.92 -5.60
C LEU A 615 15.41 -33.20 -5.59
N PRO A 616 15.36 -34.01 -6.66
CA PRO A 616 16.22 -35.17 -6.79
C PRO A 616 17.70 -34.75 -6.91
N PRO A 617 18.65 -35.53 -6.37
CA PRO A 617 20.08 -35.26 -6.57
C PRO A 617 20.42 -35.19 -8.06
N LEU A 618 21.23 -34.20 -8.46
CA LEU A 618 21.63 -33.98 -9.86
C LEU A 618 22.23 -35.23 -10.51
N GLU A 619 23.03 -35.99 -9.75
CA GLU A 619 23.65 -37.25 -10.19
C GLU A 619 22.66 -38.34 -10.61
N SER A 620 21.42 -38.25 -10.13
CA SER A 620 20.35 -39.22 -10.38
C SER A 620 19.26 -38.70 -11.33
N ALA A 621 19.26 -37.40 -11.61
CA ALA A 621 18.25 -36.75 -12.44
C ALA A 621 18.71 -36.70 -13.90
N THR A 622 17.83 -37.10 -14.82
CA THR A 622 18.01 -36.83 -16.25
C THR A 622 17.20 -35.58 -16.58
N TYR A 623 17.86 -34.54 -17.08
CA TYR A 623 17.24 -33.29 -17.52
C TYR A 623 17.50 -33.09 -19.02
N PRO A 624 16.66 -32.33 -19.74
CA PRO A 624 16.83 -32.12 -21.17
C PRO A 624 18.07 -31.26 -21.50
N GLY A 625 18.50 -31.30 -22.75
CA GLY A 625 19.69 -30.62 -23.24
C GLY A 625 21.01 -31.36 -22.94
N PRO A 626 22.14 -30.67 -23.14
CA PRO A 626 23.48 -31.22 -22.87
C PRO A 626 23.63 -31.62 -21.40
N GLN A 627 24.20 -32.80 -21.17
CA GLN A 627 24.52 -33.25 -19.81
C GLN A 627 25.83 -32.57 -19.39
N VAL A 628 25.75 -31.75 -18.34
CA VAL A 628 26.89 -30.97 -17.84
C VAL A 628 27.08 -31.20 -16.36
N ASP A 629 28.31 -30.98 -15.89
CA ASP A 629 28.59 -30.93 -14.47
C ASP A 629 28.28 -29.51 -13.95
N PHE A 630 27.79 -29.40 -12.73
CA PHE A 630 27.55 -28.12 -12.05
C PHE A 630 28.54 -27.94 -10.92
N GLU A 631 28.88 -26.69 -10.61
CA GLU A 631 29.63 -26.41 -9.39
C GLU A 631 28.75 -26.63 -8.15
N ASP A 632 29.41 -26.92 -7.04
CA ASP A 632 28.72 -27.07 -5.75
C ASP A 632 28.05 -25.74 -5.35
N PRO A 633 26.85 -25.78 -4.75
CA PRO A 633 26.15 -24.59 -4.26
C PRO A 633 27.03 -23.74 -3.33
N VAL A 634 27.16 -22.45 -3.63
CA VAL A 634 28.03 -21.53 -2.85
C VAL A 634 27.25 -20.86 -1.72
N MET A 635 25.98 -20.52 -1.97
CA MET A 635 25.17 -19.68 -1.07
C MET A 635 23.93 -20.39 -0.51
N SER A 636 23.72 -21.66 -0.84
CA SER A 636 22.54 -22.44 -0.44
C SER A 636 22.85 -23.92 -0.27
N GLU A 637 21.94 -24.69 0.35
CA GLU A 637 22.11 -26.13 0.58
C GLU A 637 21.74 -26.98 -0.65
N THR A 638 21.07 -26.38 -1.64
CA THR A 638 20.56 -27.04 -2.85
C THR A 638 20.99 -26.25 -4.08
N LEU A 639 20.99 -26.85 -5.27
CA LEU A 639 21.26 -26.10 -6.49
C LEU A 639 20.18 -25.03 -6.69
N PRO A 640 20.54 -23.73 -6.79
CA PRO A 640 19.58 -22.69 -7.12
C PRO A 640 18.91 -22.96 -8.48
N GLU A 641 17.62 -22.65 -8.59
CA GLU A 641 16.81 -22.86 -9.81
C GLU A 641 16.80 -24.31 -10.31
N GLY A 642 17.03 -25.29 -9.43
CA GLY A 642 17.13 -26.70 -9.79
C GLY A 642 15.86 -27.28 -10.42
N TRP A 643 14.68 -26.74 -10.11
CA TRP A 643 13.44 -27.16 -10.76
C TRP A 643 13.36 -26.68 -12.23
N ALA A 644 13.77 -25.44 -12.50
CA ALA A 644 13.87 -24.93 -13.87
C ALA A 644 14.85 -25.76 -14.70
N LEU A 645 15.99 -26.15 -14.10
CA LEU A 645 16.93 -27.08 -14.72
C LEU A 645 16.28 -28.43 -15.05
N HIS A 646 15.47 -28.98 -14.15
CA HIS A 646 14.79 -30.26 -14.37
C HIS A 646 13.81 -30.19 -15.56
N GLN A 647 13.03 -29.11 -15.65
CA GLN A 647 11.99 -28.97 -16.68
C GLN A 647 12.53 -28.51 -18.04
N HIS A 648 13.59 -27.71 -18.04
CA HIS A 648 14.04 -27.00 -19.24
C HIS A 648 15.48 -27.33 -19.65
N GLY A 649 16.31 -27.82 -18.73
CA GLY A 649 17.73 -28.05 -18.98
C GLY A 649 18.56 -26.78 -18.84
N LEU A 650 19.89 -26.94 -18.89
CA LEU A 650 20.83 -25.82 -18.68
C LEU A 650 20.59 -24.67 -19.65
N VAL A 651 20.61 -24.96 -20.96
CA VAL A 651 20.62 -23.93 -22.00
C VAL A 651 19.31 -23.16 -22.00
N LYS A 652 18.17 -23.88 -22.06
CA LYS A 652 16.85 -23.26 -22.05
C LYS A 652 16.58 -22.54 -20.73
N GLY A 653 16.87 -23.19 -19.60
CA GLY A 653 16.68 -22.60 -18.27
C GLY A 653 17.49 -21.32 -18.10
N ALA A 654 18.75 -21.29 -18.54
CA ALA A 654 19.58 -20.10 -18.50
C ALA A 654 19.01 -18.96 -19.36
N MET A 655 18.48 -19.25 -20.57
CA MET A 655 17.81 -18.25 -21.40
C MET A 655 16.55 -17.69 -20.73
N MET A 656 15.76 -18.55 -20.08
CA MET A 656 14.55 -18.14 -19.36
C MET A 656 14.88 -17.27 -18.15
N LEU A 657 15.88 -17.67 -17.36
CA LEU A 657 16.38 -16.90 -16.20
C LEU A 657 16.96 -15.56 -16.59
N LEU A 658 17.58 -15.46 -17.77
CA LEU A 658 18.08 -14.20 -18.30
C LEU A 658 16.98 -13.31 -18.92
N GLY A 659 15.75 -13.81 -19.07
CA GLY A 659 14.67 -13.10 -19.75
C GLY A 659 14.92 -12.93 -21.25
N LEU A 660 15.54 -13.93 -21.90
CA LEU A 660 15.89 -13.87 -23.32
C LEU A 660 14.89 -14.66 -24.16
N PRO A 661 14.15 -14.02 -25.09
CA PRO A 661 13.17 -14.70 -25.92
C PRO A 661 13.86 -15.69 -26.86
N HIS A 662 13.30 -16.89 -26.95
CA HIS A 662 13.86 -17.96 -27.77
C HIS A 662 12.79 -18.95 -28.23
N PHE A 663 13.13 -19.74 -29.23
CA PHE A 663 12.30 -20.82 -29.75
C PHE A 663 13.14 -22.06 -30.06
N HIS A 664 12.46 -23.18 -30.30
CA HIS A 664 13.10 -24.45 -30.65
C HIS A 664 13.07 -24.65 -32.16
N GLU A 665 14.21 -25.04 -32.74
CA GLU A 665 14.29 -25.50 -34.12
C GLU A 665 14.89 -26.92 -34.14
N GLY A 666 14.01 -27.92 -34.12
CA GLY A 666 14.42 -29.30 -33.85
C GLY A 666 14.94 -29.41 -32.41
N ASP A 667 16.19 -29.87 -32.27
CA ASP A 667 16.88 -30.01 -30.98
C ASP A 667 17.67 -28.74 -30.59
N ASP A 668 17.66 -27.70 -31.43
CA ASP A 668 18.40 -26.45 -31.19
C ASP A 668 17.56 -25.41 -30.48
N ILE A 669 18.23 -24.54 -29.72
CA ILE A 669 17.63 -23.32 -29.15
C ILE A 669 18.11 -22.12 -29.95
N VAL A 670 17.16 -21.31 -30.42
CA VAL A 670 17.42 -20.09 -31.20
C VAL A 670 16.93 -18.87 -30.41
N VAL A 671 17.88 -18.04 -29.99
CA VAL A 671 17.64 -16.82 -29.20
C VAL A 671 17.55 -15.63 -30.14
N THR A 672 16.50 -14.83 -29.99
CA THR A 672 16.13 -13.82 -30.99
C THR A 672 16.40 -12.37 -30.60
N ALA A 673 16.62 -12.05 -29.32
CA ALA A 673 16.83 -10.67 -28.87
C ALA A 673 18.18 -10.51 -28.16
#